data_AF-A0A377GPL8-F1
#
_entry.id   AF-A0A377GPL8-F1
#
_cell.length_a   1.000
_cell.length_b   1.000
_cell.length_c   1.000
_cell.angle_alpha   90.00
_cell.angle_beta   90.00
_cell.angle_gamma   90.00
#
_symmetry.space_group_name_H-M   'P 1'
#
loop_
_entity.id
_entity.type
_entity.pdbx_description
1 polymer ?
#
loop_
_entity_poly.entity_id
_entity_poly.type
_entity_poly.pdbx_seq_one_letter_code
_entity_poly.pdbx_strand_id
1 'polypeptide(L)'
;MGKGIILRVPHGTELSAELLQALAIRFPGYILETYHKKPDNHRSFVRRVNSLHKAFSFLLDAYPLASQSSFLLKSTLEEYVDECEEEALHAKGSMDELHKELEKYTAKLIELIALGWGTSIKEAIELLNEAEQYELMRKGRYDLATLTPMKLNDDDYILQIDESLPPYYEQFINELKQIKAYKYPKTPSWVHKLEEFQQAYFCNLNRTISSHIEVVQDFNSFLIEWALIKKRAINLNVDLKQIATNSLPLPAWFNELSPHLQEMMRVLALDPSNLDYNLSKFKKLIFSESFKKECSATVGGISSIPQWYWVLSEHQQFFLEHVLKGCERVEDAVTYLSSRHRTLPLPANYAVHSLLAVSQDGTFRELSKKRYRSSHVATRDGLTWPQAVQQRHIDSNLAKVMEYAEPDQLAILQTLISPIHAADYVPTWITDYLPTLPPDLELYKLARAAVERRAATQTILQNNHPYNLAKRLYYTQSNDKDSLNLLAVAEKYVSSTPGLKTLLEQYKSVLESATGTATIFDYAGRELFLSSLEQLIILTVGGHSYGSCVSGKDRKAIEIIHTDAMILYKELYGCWPVFDELNDKKNRIRFVSLVADLYMSRHHHEHAGQNAPGSEGIKTPDWYLPEDIALEIKKRLDNERALKEDDRAATDNEVKNIFIGGSKKVKEYVLPKNTLLCRLVARQLGKTNCNRLYDSLHLLINEKSLFTPVPVGDSNGRWSVKFFSETVPIKYFSEPVTIPDGIKQIFDLMLSPTSGKDNVVRFEKIFQIILERPESDESRAEATNSVYGRARDFFKPHDDADFTEMVEKTVEEWSNLFAKSKESHLCETCLHN
;
A
#
# COMPACT_ATOMS: atom_id res chain seq x y z
N MET A 1 -0.74 -20.53 -9.37
CA MET A 1 0.71 -20.73 -9.56
C MET A 1 1.37 -21.59 -8.49
N GLY A 2 0.67 -22.09 -7.45
CA GLY A 2 1.20 -23.14 -6.55
C GLY A 2 2.68 -22.97 -6.20
N LYS A 3 3.04 -21.76 -5.70
CA LYS A 3 4.44 -21.29 -5.61
C LYS A 3 5.34 -22.21 -4.79
N GLY A 4 4.73 -23.04 -3.95
CA GLY A 4 5.35 -23.93 -3.01
C GLY A 4 4.77 -23.69 -1.62
N ILE A 5 5.28 -24.44 -0.66
CA ILE A 5 4.83 -24.42 0.73
C ILE A 5 6.04 -24.16 1.61
N ILE A 6 5.91 -23.24 2.57
CA ILE A 6 6.89 -23.06 3.65
C ILE A 6 6.37 -23.84 4.86
N LEU A 7 7.11 -24.87 5.27
CA LEU A 7 6.83 -25.62 6.49
C LEU A 7 7.73 -25.14 7.62
N ARG A 8 7.13 -24.44 8.58
CA ARG A 8 7.82 -23.91 9.76
C ARG A 8 7.89 -24.99 10.85
N VAL A 9 9.09 -25.23 11.35
CA VAL A 9 9.38 -26.25 12.38
C VAL A 9 10.15 -25.60 13.54
N PRO A 10 9.85 -25.95 14.81
CA PRO A 10 10.53 -25.33 15.94
C PRO A 10 12.01 -25.73 15.98
N HIS A 11 12.87 -24.77 16.32
CA HIS A 11 14.30 -24.98 16.44
C HIS A 11 14.65 -26.13 17.37
N GLY A 12 15.54 -27.02 16.91
CA GLY A 12 16.00 -28.18 17.67
C GLY A 12 15.02 -29.36 17.68
N THR A 13 13.92 -29.30 16.92
CA THR A 13 13.01 -30.45 16.76
C THR A 13 13.56 -31.41 15.71
N GLU A 14 13.90 -32.63 16.13
CA GLU A 14 14.25 -33.72 15.21
C GLU A 14 12.97 -34.39 14.71
N LEU A 15 12.77 -34.39 13.39
CA LEU A 15 11.62 -35.06 12.76
C LEU A 15 12.06 -36.45 12.28
N SER A 16 11.25 -37.47 12.60
CA SER A 16 11.47 -38.84 12.13
C SER A 16 11.46 -38.91 10.59
N ALA A 17 12.13 -39.92 10.03
CA ALA A 17 12.15 -40.11 8.58
C ALA A 17 10.73 -40.36 8.03
N GLU A 18 9.91 -41.07 8.81
CA GLU A 18 8.51 -41.38 8.53
C GLU A 18 7.67 -40.09 8.47
N LEU A 19 7.82 -39.21 9.45
CA LEU A 19 7.12 -37.92 9.48
C LEU A 19 7.57 -37.01 8.33
N LEU A 20 8.87 -36.93 8.04
CA LEU A 20 9.40 -36.17 6.91
C LEU A 20 8.86 -36.68 5.57
N GLN A 21 8.74 -38.00 5.41
CA GLN A 21 8.15 -38.63 4.24
C GLN A 21 6.66 -38.30 4.13
N ALA A 22 5.90 -38.41 5.22
CA ALA A 22 4.48 -38.11 5.25
C ALA A 22 4.20 -36.63 4.93
N LEU A 23 5.02 -35.71 5.47
CA LEU A 23 4.99 -34.29 5.12
C LEU A 23 5.31 -34.06 3.63
N ALA A 24 6.24 -34.82 3.04
CA ALA A 24 6.58 -34.69 1.62
C ALA A 24 5.46 -35.18 0.71
N ILE A 25 4.70 -36.19 1.13
CA ILE A 25 3.51 -36.66 0.44
C ILE A 25 2.40 -35.62 0.55
N ARG A 26 2.16 -35.07 1.75
CA ARG A 26 1.08 -34.11 1.98
C ARG A 26 1.36 -32.74 1.36
N PHE A 27 2.62 -32.29 1.38
CA PHE A 27 3.08 -30.98 0.92
C PHE A 27 4.25 -31.13 -0.07
N PRO A 28 4.02 -31.63 -1.29
CA PRO A 28 5.10 -31.89 -2.24
C PRO A 28 5.99 -30.66 -2.48
N GLY A 29 7.31 -30.83 -2.32
CA GLY A 29 8.29 -29.77 -2.55
C GLY A 29 8.33 -28.67 -1.48
N TYR A 30 7.85 -28.94 -0.27
CA TYR A 30 7.92 -27.97 0.83
C TYR A 30 9.36 -27.55 1.16
N ILE A 31 9.52 -26.30 1.60
CA ILE A 31 10.77 -25.75 2.12
C ILE A 31 10.67 -25.73 3.64
N LEU A 32 11.65 -26.32 4.32
CA LEU A 32 11.77 -26.23 5.77
C LEU A 32 12.26 -24.85 6.19
N GLU A 33 11.57 -24.26 7.16
CA GLU A 33 12.00 -23.04 7.83
C GLU A 33 12.00 -23.26 9.34
N THR A 34 13.10 -22.91 10.00
CA THR A 34 13.16 -23.01 11.46
C THR A 34 12.58 -21.76 12.12
N TYR A 35 11.79 -21.93 13.17
CA TYR A 35 11.34 -20.82 14.03
C TYR A 35 11.73 -21.03 15.48
N HIS A 36 11.87 -19.93 16.21
CA HIS A 36 12.25 -19.91 17.62
C HIS A 36 11.08 -19.49 18.50
N LYS A 37 11.17 -19.80 19.79
CA LYS A 37 10.18 -19.36 20.80
C LYS A 37 10.13 -17.83 20.93
N LYS A 38 11.29 -17.17 20.84
CA LYS A 38 11.38 -15.70 20.86
C LYS A 38 11.29 -15.17 19.42
N PRO A 39 10.56 -14.06 19.19
CA PRO A 39 10.54 -13.40 17.90
C PRO A 39 11.94 -12.95 17.46
N ASP A 40 12.24 -13.10 16.18
CA ASP A 40 13.46 -12.58 15.56
C ASP A 40 13.14 -11.26 14.84
N ASN A 41 13.17 -10.16 15.61
CA ASN A 41 12.87 -8.82 15.08
C ASN A 41 13.93 -8.36 14.04
N HIS A 42 15.16 -8.89 14.10
CA HIS A 42 16.19 -8.61 13.09
C HIS A 42 15.82 -9.25 11.75
N ARG A 43 15.30 -10.49 11.75
CA ARG A 43 14.77 -11.12 10.53
C ARG A 43 13.66 -10.28 9.89
N SER A 44 12.71 -9.77 10.68
CA SER A 44 11.65 -8.89 10.16
C SER A 44 12.21 -7.59 9.61
N PHE A 45 13.15 -6.95 10.31
CA PHE A 45 13.85 -5.76 9.81
C PHE A 45 14.50 -5.99 8.43
N VAL A 46 15.31 -7.04 8.30
CA VAL A 46 15.98 -7.40 7.04
C VAL A 46 14.96 -7.66 5.92
N ARG A 47 13.88 -8.38 6.22
CA ARG A 47 12.82 -8.63 5.23
C ARG A 47 12.15 -7.34 4.77
N ARG A 48 11.94 -6.36 5.67
CA ARG A 48 11.34 -5.07 5.33
C ARG A 48 12.23 -4.25 4.42
N VAL A 49 13.51 -4.12 4.79
CA VAL A 49 14.54 -3.45 3.98
C VAL A 49 14.59 -4.05 2.58
N ASN A 50 14.76 -5.37 2.46
CA ASN A 50 14.86 -6.06 1.19
C ASN A 50 13.57 -5.99 0.35
N SER A 51 12.40 -5.87 0.99
CA SER A 51 11.11 -5.73 0.29
C SER A 51 10.94 -4.33 -0.30
N LEU A 52 11.33 -3.30 0.45
CA LEU A 52 11.29 -1.91 0.00
C LEU A 52 12.37 -1.63 -1.06
N HIS A 53 13.55 -2.25 -0.94
CA HIS A 53 14.57 -2.25 -1.99
C HIS A 53 13.99 -2.75 -3.32
N LYS A 54 13.40 -3.95 -3.32
CA LYS A 54 12.79 -4.54 -4.51
C LYS A 54 11.60 -3.75 -5.04
N ALA A 55 10.86 -3.06 -4.16
CA ALA A 55 9.80 -2.15 -4.55
C ALA A 55 10.36 -0.93 -5.28
N PHE A 56 11.50 -0.38 -4.86
CA PHE A 56 12.19 0.68 -5.57
C PHE A 56 12.65 0.23 -6.97
N SER A 57 13.30 -0.95 -7.08
CA SER A 57 13.69 -1.50 -8.38
C SER A 57 12.47 -1.71 -9.29
N PHE A 58 11.37 -2.26 -8.75
CA PHE A 58 10.11 -2.41 -9.49
C PHE A 58 9.58 -1.06 -9.98
N LEU A 59 9.56 -0.03 -9.13
CA LEU A 59 9.12 1.31 -9.48
C LEU A 59 9.95 1.88 -10.63
N LEU A 60 11.28 1.76 -10.54
CA LEU A 60 12.22 2.26 -11.54
C LEU A 60 12.07 1.58 -12.91
N ASP A 61 11.72 0.30 -12.92
CA ASP A 61 11.45 -0.47 -14.13
C ASP A 61 10.07 -0.23 -14.72
N ALA A 62 9.06 -0.04 -13.86
CA ALA A 62 7.66 0.00 -14.27
C ALA A 62 7.17 1.40 -14.62
N TYR A 63 7.63 2.44 -13.93
CA TYR A 63 7.10 3.80 -14.05
C TYR A 63 8.18 4.78 -14.55
N PRO A 64 7.97 5.45 -15.69
CA PRO A 64 8.99 6.33 -16.27
C PRO A 64 9.33 7.50 -15.34
N LEU A 65 10.62 7.87 -15.30
CA LEU A 65 11.11 9.06 -14.60
C LEU A 65 10.51 10.32 -15.21
N ALA A 66 10.42 11.37 -14.40
CA ALA A 66 9.94 12.66 -14.89
C ALA A 66 10.98 13.34 -15.80
N SER A 67 10.53 14.09 -16.80
CA SER A 67 11.41 14.74 -17.78
C SER A 67 12.42 15.70 -17.13
N GLN A 68 12.07 16.35 -16.02
CA GLN A 68 12.98 17.24 -15.30
C GLN A 68 14.14 16.51 -14.62
N SER A 69 14.02 15.20 -14.38
CA SER A 69 15.02 14.38 -13.68
C SER A 69 15.65 13.34 -14.61
N SER A 70 15.36 13.38 -15.91
CA SER A 70 15.80 12.38 -16.89
C SER A 70 17.30 12.39 -17.18
N PHE A 71 18.03 13.41 -16.69
CA PHE A 71 19.50 13.46 -16.75
C PHE A 71 20.16 12.52 -15.74
N LEU A 72 19.43 12.02 -14.74
CA LEU A 72 19.92 10.98 -13.83
C LEU A 72 19.72 9.61 -14.48
N LEU A 73 20.78 8.81 -14.54
CA LEU A 73 20.73 7.45 -15.05
C LEU A 73 20.03 6.52 -14.04
N LYS A 74 19.24 5.58 -14.55
CA LYS A 74 18.61 4.53 -13.72
C LYS A 74 19.64 3.79 -12.87
N SER A 75 20.79 3.42 -13.46
CA SER A 75 21.88 2.73 -12.76
C SER A 75 22.43 3.55 -11.59
N THR A 76 22.53 4.87 -11.70
CA THR A 76 22.97 5.73 -10.60
C THR A 76 21.98 5.70 -9.44
N LEU A 77 20.68 5.66 -9.73
CA LEU A 77 19.64 5.55 -8.71
C LEU A 77 19.68 4.17 -8.02
N GLU A 78 19.86 3.10 -8.79
CA GLU A 78 20.00 1.72 -8.27
C GLU A 78 21.22 1.57 -7.38
N GLU A 79 22.41 1.97 -7.85
CA GLU A 79 23.66 1.90 -7.09
C GLU A 79 23.56 2.66 -5.76
N TYR A 80 22.93 3.84 -5.74
CA TYR A 80 22.69 4.58 -4.50
C TYR A 80 21.79 3.81 -3.52
N VAL A 81 20.75 3.15 -4.03
CA VAL A 81 19.82 2.36 -3.20
C VAL A 81 20.47 1.09 -2.68
N ASP A 82 21.30 0.42 -3.48
CA ASP A 82 22.09 -0.75 -3.08
C ASP A 82 23.04 -0.42 -1.92
N GLU A 83 23.75 0.72 -1.99
CA GLU A 83 24.59 1.18 -0.89
C GLU A 83 23.78 1.50 0.37
N CYS A 84 22.59 2.09 0.21
CA CYS A 84 21.71 2.37 1.34
C CYS A 84 21.18 1.08 2.00
N GLU A 85 20.91 0.04 1.20
CA GLU A 85 20.51 -1.28 1.68
C GLU A 85 21.67 -1.93 2.46
N GLU A 86 22.87 -1.96 1.90
CA GLU A 86 24.06 -2.52 2.56
C GLU A 86 24.33 -1.84 3.90
N GLU A 87 24.27 -0.50 3.96
CA GLU A 87 24.40 0.28 5.19
C GLU A 87 23.34 -0.12 6.23
N ALA A 88 22.09 -0.24 5.81
CA ALA A 88 20.98 -0.61 6.70
C ALA A 88 21.11 -2.04 7.23
N LEU A 89 21.55 -2.99 6.41
CA LEU A 89 21.70 -4.40 6.78
C LEU A 89 22.82 -4.66 7.80
N HIS A 90 23.71 -3.69 8.03
CA HIS A 90 24.68 -3.75 9.14
C HIS A 90 24.07 -3.43 10.51
N ALA A 91 22.83 -2.93 10.56
CA ALA A 91 22.15 -2.60 11.81
C ALA A 91 21.98 -3.84 12.70
N LYS A 92 22.25 -3.67 14.00
CA LYS A 92 22.04 -4.67 15.04
C LYS A 92 21.48 -3.97 16.27
N GLY A 93 20.74 -4.69 17.08
CA GLY A 93 20.27 -4.18 18.36
C GLY A 93 18.84 -4.59 18.69
N SER A 94 18.25 -3.82 19.60
CA SER A 94 16.86 -3.90 20.00
C SER A 94 15.89 -3.54 18.86
N MET A 95 14.61 -3.84 19.05
CA MET A 95 13.59 -3.46 18.08
C MET A 95 13.54 -1.96 17.82
N ASP A 96 13.74 -1.13 18.86
CA ASP A 96 13.71 0.34 18.71
C ASP A 96 14.88 0.84 17.85
N GLU A 97 16.07 0.25 18.00
CA GLU A 97 17.25 0.59 17.19
C GLU A 97 17.06 0.16 15.73
N LEU A 98 16.59 -1.07 15.51
CA LEU A 98 16.29 -1.59 14.17
C LEU A 98 15.19 -0.78 13.48
N HIS A 99 14.15 -0.39 14.22
CA HIS A 99 13.07 0.42 13.67
C HIS A 99 13.56 1.81 13.26
N LYS A 100 14.45 2.44 14.05
CA LYS A 100 15.05 3.73 13.69
C LYS A 100 15.92 3.63 12.43
N GLU A 101 16.65 2.54 12.24
CA GLU A 101 17.38 2.33 10.99
C GLU A 101 16.43 2.08 9.81
N LEU A 102 15.30 1.39 10.03
CA LEU A 102 14.26 1.24 9.02
C LEU A 102 13.64 2.59 8.62
N GLU A 103 13.37 3.48 9.59
CA GLU A 103 12.90 4.85 9.32
C GLU A 103 13.88 5.62 8.42
N LYS A 104 15.17 5.59 8.76
CA LYS A 104 16.22 6.27 8.00
C LYS A 104 16.33 5.72 6.58
N TYR A 105 16.42 4.40 6.43
CA TYR A 105 16.50 3.74 5.13
C TYR A 105 15.30 4.09 4.26
N THR A 106 14.09 3.95 4.81
CA THR A 106 12.85 4.26 4.10
C THR A 106 12.78 5.73 3.69
N ALA A 107 13.22 6.66 4.54
CA ALA A 107 13.25 8.08 4.23
C ALA A 107 14.19 8.42 3.06
N LYS A 108 15.36 7.76 2.98
CA LYS A 108 16.28 7.92 1.84
C LYS A 108 15.61 7.49 0.52
N LEU A 109 14.88 6.37 0.52
CA LEU A 109 14.13 5.93 -0.66
C LEU A 109 13.02 6.91 -1.05
N ILE A 110 12.23 7.38 -0.08
CA ILE A 110 11.14 8.33 -0.32
C ILE A 110 11.69 9.65 -0.91
N GLU A 111 12.79 10.17 -0.36
CA GLU A 111 13.44 11.37 -0.86
C GLU A 111 13.95 11.19 -2.30
N LEU A 112 14.58 10.05 -2.57
CA LEU A 112 15.06 9.70 -3.91
C LEU A 112 13.91 9.59 -4.92
N ILE A 113 12.78 8.99 -4.53
CA ILE A 113 11.59 8.89 -5.38
C ILE A 113 10.99 10.27 -5.64
N ALA A 114 10.86 11.10 -4.60
CA ALA A 114 10.36 12.47 -4.75
C ALA A 114 11.23 13.29 -5.72
N LEU A 115 12.56 13.09 -5.68
CA LEU A 115 13.50 13.70 -6.61
C LEU A 115 13.39 13.13 -8.03
N GLY A 116 13.44 11.82 -8.20
CA GLY A 116 13.47 11.14 -9.50
C GLY A 116 12.17 11.29 -10.30
N TRP A 117 11.02 11.29 -9.62
CA TRP A 117 9.70 11.46 -10.24
C TRP A 117 9.13 12.88 -10.09
N GLY A 118 9.84 13.79 -9.40
CA GLY A 118 9.39 15.17 -9.21
C GLY A 118 8.05 15.30 -8.51
N THR A 119 7.84 14.48 -7.49
CA THR A 119 6.57 14.39 -6.75
C THR A 119 6.69 14.95 -5.34
N SER A 120 5.56 15.15 -4.67
CA SER A 120 5.56 15.45 -3.24
C SER A 120 6.00 14.22 -2.42
N ILE A 121 6.49 14.46 -1.19
CA ILE A 121 6.83 13.37 -0.25
C ILE A 121 5.65 12.41 -0.02
N LYS A 122 4.41 12.91 -0.05
CA LYS A 122 3.21 12.08 0.14
C LYS A 122 3.02 11.11 -1.04
N GLU A 123 3.12 11.62 -2.26
CA GLU A 123 3.01 10.82 -3.48
C GLU A 123 4.18 9.83 -3.59
N ALA A 124 5.40 10.23 -3.22
CA ALA A 124 6.56 9.33 -3.19
C ALA A 124 6.36 8.14 -2.22
N ILE A 125 5.73 8.38 -1.06
CA ILE A 125 5.33 7.31 -0.13
C ILE A 125 4.32 6.36 -0.79
N GLU A 126 3.30 6.90 -1.47
CA GLU A 126 2.28 6.12 -2.17
C GLU A 126 2.89 5.29 -3.31
N LEU A 127 3.80 5.88 -4.10
CA LEU A 127 4.55 5.19 -5.17
C LEU A 127 5.33 3.99 -4.63
N LEU A 128 6.12 4.15 -3.56
CA LEU A 128 6.88 3.05 -2.96
C LEU A 128 5.95 1.97 -2.38
N ASN A 129 4.89 2.40 -1.68
CA ASN A 129 3.94 1.49 -1.03
C ASN A 129 3.18 0.63 -2.04
N GLU A 130 2.79 1.20 -3.18
CA GLU A 130 2.03 0.50 -4.21
C GLU A 130 2.95 -0.30 -5.15
N ALA A 131 4.14 0.20 -5.47
CA ALA A 131 5.15 -0.57 -6.20
C ALA A 131 5.46 -1.90 -5.48
N GLU A 132 5.59 -1.87 -4.15
CA GLU A 132 5.76 -3.09 -3.35
C GLU A 132 4.58 -4.07 -3.54
N GLN A 133 3.35 -3.57 -3.54
CA GLN A 133 2.17 -4.43 -3.66
C GLN A 133 2.11 -5.15 -5.02
N TYR A 134 2.42 -4.44 -6.10
CA TYR A 134 2.48 -5.05 -7.43
C TYR A 134 3.68 -5.98 -7.58
N GLU A 135 4.81 -5.70 -6.92
CA GLU A 135 5.95 -6.60 -6.88
C GLU A 135 5.62 -7.91 -6.14
N LEU A 136 4.88 -7.82 -5.03
CA LEU A 136 4.39 -8.99 -4.30
C LEU A 136 3.36 -9.78 -5.12
N MET A 137 2.47 -9.08 -5.84
CA MET A 137 1.50 -9.69 -6.74
C MET A 137 2.20 -10.46 -7.88
N ARG A 138 3.23 -9.87 -8.51
CA ARG A 138 4.08 -10.49 -9.54
C ARG A 138 4.74 -11.78 -9.03
N LYS A 139 5.23 -11.76 -7.80
CA LYS A 139 5.92 -12.90 -7.18
C LYS A 139 4.99 -14.03 -6.77
N GLY A 140 3.70 -13.76 -6.54
CA GLY A 140 2.78 -14.70 -5.91
C GLY A 140 3.14 -15.01 -4.44
N ARG A 141 2.37 -15.92 -3.82
CA ARG A 141 2.45 -16.25 -2.40
C ARG A 141 2.72 -17.74 -2.16
N TYR A 142 3.53 -18.04 -1.15
CA TYR A 142 3.74 -19.40 -0.64
C TYR A 142 2.61 -19.78 0.31
N ASP A 143 2.15 -21.03 0.24
CA ASP A 143 1.34 -21.58 1.31
C ASP A 143 2.19 -21.67 2.58
N LEU A 144 1.54 -21.62 3.73
CA LEU A 144 2.22 -21.61 5.02
C LEU A 144 1.70 -22.76 5.87
N ALA A 145 2.62 -23.58 6.37
CA ALA A 145 2.34 -24.60 7.36
C ALA A 145 3.23 -24.36 8.58
N THR A 146 2.73 -24.61 9.79
CA THR A 146 3.53 -24.49 11.03
C THR A 146 3.25 -25.70 11.91
N LEU A 147 4.29 -26.52 12.08
CA LEU A 147 4.29 -27.71 12.92
C LEU A 147 4.60 -27.28 14.35
N THR A 148 3.75 -27.65 15.31
CA THR A 148 4.01 -27.41 16.74
C THR A 148 3.89 -28.73 17.51
N PRO A 149 4.92 -29.14 18.27
CA PRO A 149 4.85 -30.33 19.12
C PRO A 149 3.74 -30.16 20.17
N MET A 150 2.76 -31.03 20.16
CA MET A 150 1.64 -31.03 21.10
C MET A 150 1.03 -32.43 21.13
N LYS A 151 1.11 -33.09 22.28
CA LYS A 151 0.59 -34.44 22.44
C LYS A 151 -0.94 -34.42 22.54
N LEU A 152 -1.62 -34.90 21.50
CA LEU A 152 -3.07 -35.07 21.41
C LEU A 152 -3.40 -36.56 21.35
N ASN A 153 -3.58 -37.20 22.51
CA ASN A 153 -3.76 -38.66 22.60
C ASN A 153 -2.55 -39.41 21.98
N ASP A 154 -2.76 -40.05 20.81
CA ASP A 154 -1.73 -40.78 20.03
C ASP A 154 -1.01 -39.90 19.01
N ASP A 155 -1.49 -38.67 18.76
CA ASP A 155 -0.83 -37.71 17.88
C ASP A 155 0.23 -36.89 18.67
N ASP A 156 1.33 -36.54 18.02
CA ASP A 156 2.49 -35.88 18.65
C ASP A 156 2.65 -34.41 18.25
N TYR A 157 2.03 -34.02 17.14
CA TYR A 157 2.16 -32.70 16.55
C TYR A 157 0.81 -32.16 16.11
N ILE A 158 0.69 -30.84 16.13
CA ILE A 158 -0.35 -30.10 15.43
C ILE A 158 0.24 -29.34 14.25
N LEU A 159 -0.59 -29.12 13.24
CA LEU A 159 -0.21 -28.39 12.05
C LEU A 159 -1.27 -27.33 11.75
N GLN A 160 -0.88 -26.06 11.87
CA GLN A 160 -1.67 -24.93 11.37
C GLN A 160 -1.31 -24.70 9.90
N ILE A 161 -2.30 -24.62 9.02
CA ILE A 161 -2.10 -24.49 7.58
C ILE A 161 -2.93 -23.33 7.06
N ASP A 162 -2.32 -22.44 6.29
CA ASP A 162 -2.99 -21.46 5.43
C ASP A 162 -2.55 -21.70 3.97
N GLU A 163 -3.44 -22.26 3.15
CA GLU A 163 -3.23 -22.47 1.70
C GLU A 163 -3.68 -21.21 0.94
N SER A 164 -2.80 -20.62 0.13
CA SER A 164 -3.11 -19.45 -0.69
C SER A 164 -4.04 -19.82 -1.83
N LEU A 165 -5.12 -19.07 -2.02
CA LEU A 165 -6.10 -19.34 -3.06
C LEU A 165 -5.97 -18.35 -4.24
N PRO A 166 -6.08 -18.82 -5.50
CA PRO A 166 -6.03 -17.94 -6.66
C PRO A 166 -7.27 -17.02 -6.68
N PRO A 167 -7.10 -15.69 -6.63
CA PRO A 167 -8.22 -14.77 -6.46
C PRO A 167 -8.93 -14.40 -7.78
N TYR A 168 -8.33 -14.72 -8.93
CA TYR A 168 -8.90 -14.40 -10.23
C TYR A 168 -10.15 -15.23 -10.57
N TYR A 169 -10.94 -14.68 -11.48
CA TYR A 169 -12.12 -15.29 -12.08
C TYR A 169 -12.16 -14.93 -13.57
N GLU A 170 -12.95 -15.67 -14.35
CA GLU A 170 -12.90 -15.65 -15.82
C GLU A 170 -13.09 -14.24 -16.42
N GLN A 171 -14.10 -13.50 -15.96
CA GLN A 171 -14.38 -12.15 -16.46
C GLN A 171 -13.17 -11.22 -16.27
N PHE A 172 -12.52 -11.25 -15.09
CA PHE A 172 -11.34 -10.44 -14.84
C PHE A 172 -10.15 -10.84 -15.72
N ILE A 173 -9.95 -12.14 -15.95
CA ILE A 173 -8.91 -12.64 -16.86
C ILE A 173 -9.15 -12.16 -18.30
N ASN A 174 -10.39 -12.16 -18.76
CA ASN A 174 -10.74 -11.64 -20.09
C ASN A 174 -10.50 -10.13 -20.19
N GLU A 175 -10.79 -9.37 -19.13
CA GLU A 175 -10.49 -7.94 -19.02
C GLU A 175 -8.97 -7.66 -19.06
N LEU A 176 -8.15 -8.45 -18.36
CA LEU A 176 -6.68 -8.33 -18.43
C LEU A 176 -6.14 -8.63 -19.84
N LYS A 177 -6.69 -9.66 -20.51
CA LYS A 177 -6.35 -9.96 -21.92
C LYS A 177 -6.72 -8.79 -22.83
N GLN A 178 -7.86 -8.14 -22.61
CA GLN A 178 -8.26 -6.94 -23.34
C GLN A 178 -7.29 -5.79 -23.09
N ILE A 179 -6.94 -5.48 -21.83
CA ILE A 179 -5.97 -4.43 -21.49
C ILE A 179 -4.62 -4.67 -22.21
N LYS A 180 -4.14 -5.91 -22.22
CA LYS A 180 -2.92 -6.31 -22.94
C LYS A 180 -3.06 -6.14 -24.46
N ALA A 181 -4.19 -6.54 -25.04
CA ALA A 181 -4.46 -6.40 -26.48
C ALA A 181 -4.53 -4.93 -26.93
N TYR A 182 -5.05 -4.04 -26.09
CA TYR A 182 -5.09 -2.59 -26.33
C TYR A 182 -3.78 -1.86 -25.94
N LYS A 183 -2.71 -2.60 -25.66
CA LYS A 183 -1.38 -2.07 -25.31
C LYS A 183 -1.40 -1.14 -24.09
N TYR A 184 -2.16 -1.52 -23.06
CA TYR A 184 -2.13 -0.85 -21.75
C TYR A 184 -2.45 0.66 -21.81
N PRO A 185 -3.60 1.04 -22.39
CA PRO A 185 -3.92 2.45 -22.58
C PRO A 185 -3.97 3.16 -21.23
N LYS A 186 -3.40 4.36 -21.13
CA LYS A 186 -3.49 5.14 -19.88
C LYS A 186 -4.79 5.93 -19.86
N THR A 187 -5.33 6.20 -18.67
CA THR A 187 -6.55 6.99 -18.52
C THR A 187 -6.33 8.38 -19.13
N PRO A 188 -7.09 8.78 -20.16
CA PRO A 188 -6.95 10.11 -20.72
C PRO A 188 -7.35 11.17 -19.68
N SER A 189 -6.63 12.30 -19.68
CA SER A 189 -6.83 13.38 -18.69
C SER A 189 -8.25 13.94 -18.65
N TRP A 190 -9.00 13.86 -19.76
CA TRP A 190 -10.40 14.31 -19.82
C TRP A 190 -11.35 13.38 -19.07
N VAL A 191 -11.05 12.07 -18.97
CA VAL A 191 -11.88 11.08 -18.26
C VAL A 191 -11.85 11.34 -16.76
N HIS A 192 -10.69 11.67 -16.19
CA HIS A 192 -10.55 12.00 -14.76
C HIS A 192 -11.38 13.22 -14.32
N LYS A 193 -11.71 14.11 -15.24
CA LYS A 193 -12.46 15.35 -14.96
C LYS A 193 -13.98 15.15 -15.04
N LEU A 194 -14.44 13.99 -15.47
CA LEU A 194 -15.86 13.71 -15.66
C LEU A 194 -16.58 13.47 -14.34
N GLU A 195 -17.82 13.94 -14.27
CA GLU A 195 -18.74 13.58 -13.19
C GLU A 195 -19.25 12.15 -13.38
N GLU A 196 -19.73 11.53 -12.30
CA GLU A 196 -20.07 10.09 -12.28
C GLU A 196 -21.03 9.66 -13.42
N PHE A 197 -22.09 10.43 -13.68
CA PHE A 197 -23.04 10.11 -14.75
C PHE A 197 -22.42 10.25 -16.16
N GLN A 198 -21.44 11.14 -16.33
CA GLN A 198 -20.70 11.30 -17.59
C GLN A 198 -19.72 10.14 -17.78
N GLN A 199 -19.04 9.71 -16.70
CA GLN A 199 -18.20 8.50 -16.72
C GLN A 199 -19.04 7.26 -17.06
N ALA A 200 -20.21 7.12 -16.45
CA ALA A 200 -21.14 6.02 -16.72
C ALA A 200 -21.54 5.97 -18.20
N TYR A 201 -21.79 7.13 -18.82
CA TYR A 201 -22.07 7.23 -20.26
C TYR A 201 -20.88 6.72 -21.11
N PHE A 202 -19.67 7.25 -20.91
CA PHE A 202 -18.53 6.90 -21.78
C PHE A 202 -18.00 5.48 -21.54
N CYS A 203 -18.01 4.98 -20.30
CA CYS A 203 -17.52 3.64 -19.98
C CYS A 203 -18.47 2.52 -20.44
N ASN A 204 -19.74 2.83 -20.68
CA ASN A 204 -20.73 1.87 -21.18
C ASN A 204 -21.14 2.16 -22.63
N LEU A 205 -20.46 3.10 -23.31
CA LEU A 205 -20.81 3.58 -24.65
C LEU A 205 -20.93 2.41 -25.63
N ASN A 206 -22.04 2.37 -26.37
CA ASN A 206 -22.21 1.36 -27.41
C ASN A 206 -21.03 1.41 -28.40
N ARG A 207 -20.41 0.27 -28.65
CA ARG A 207 -19.22 0.14 -29.50
C ARG A 207 -19.45 0.54 -30.97
N THR A 208 -20.70 0.67 -31.39
CA THR A 208 -21.03 1.24 -32.71
C THR A 208 -20.80 2.75 -32.79
N ILE A 209 -20.73 3.44 -31.65
CA ILE A 209 -20.43 4.87 -31.54
C ILE A 209 -18.91 5.00 -31.35
N SER A 210 -18.21 5.43 -32.39
CA SER A 210 -16.75 5.43 -32.45
C SER A 210 -16.14 6.83 -32.48
N SER A 211 -16.94 7.85 -32.77
CA SER A 211 -16.50 9.23 -32.97
C SER A 211 -17.25 10.22 -32.08
N HIS A 212 -16.62 11.38 -31.86
CA HIS A 212 -17.23 12.50 -31.14
C HIS A 212 -18.54 12.99 -31.79
N ILE A 213 -18.60 12.99 -33.13
CA ILE A 213 -19.79 13.41 -33.88
C ILE A 213 -20.96 12.48 -33.57
N GLU A 214 -20.73 11.17 -33.56
CA GLU A 214 -21.75 10.17 -33.24
C GLU A 214 -22.19 10.29 -31.77
N VAL A 215 -21.27 10.56 -30.84
CA VAL A 215 -21.62 10.84 -29.43
C VAL A 215 -22.57 12.03 -29.31
N VAL A 216 -22.28 13.12 -30.02
CA VAL A 216 -23.15 14.31 -30.03
C VAL A 216 -24.53 13.97 -30.61
N GLN A 217 -24.58 13.19 -31.69
CA GLN A 217 -25.84 12.77 -32.32
C GLN A 217 -26.67 11.84 -31.41
N ASP A 218 -26.03 10.86 -30.79
CA ASP A 218 -26.66 9.92 -29.84
C ASP A 218 -27.28 10.68 -28.67
N PHE A 219 -26.49 11.54 -28.02
CA PHE A 219 -26.98 12.29 -26.87
C PHE A 219 -28.08 13.29 -27.22
N ASN A 220 -28.02 13.96 -28.39
CA ASN A 220 -29.12 14.81 -28.83
C ASN A 220 -30.41 14.02 -29.09
N SER A 221 -30.29 12.82 -29.67
CA SER A 221 -31.43 11.93 -29.90
C SER A 221 -32.05 11.49 -28.59
N PHE A 222 -31.22 11.16 -27.60
CA PHE A 222 -31.66 10.89 -26.24
C PHE A 222 -32.40 12.08 -25.60
N LEU A 223 -31.90 13.31 -25.75
CA LEU A 223 -32.58 14.49 -25.19
C LEU A 223 -33.98 14.73 -25.79
N ILE A 224 -34.15 14.41 -27.08
CA ILE A 224 -35.46 14.47 -27.74
C ILE A 224 -36.39 13.40 -27.14
N GLU A 225 -35.91 12.16 -27.03
CA GLU A 225 -36.70 11.07 -26.44
C GLU A 225 -37.02 11.34 -24.97
N TRP A 226 -36.07 11.83 -24.19
CA TRP A 226 -36.28 12.23 -22.80
C TRP A 226 -37.40 13.26 -22.65
N ALA A 227 -37.47 14.26 -23.54
CA ALA A 227 -38.56 15.22 -23.56
C ALA A 227 -39.92 14.58 -23.87
N LEU A 228 -39.96 13.48 -24.64
CA LEU A 228 -41.17 12.69 -24.88
C LEU A 228 -41.53 11.81 -23.68
N ILE A 229 -40.56 11.13 -23.08
CA ILE A 229 -40.71 10.33 -21.86
C ILE A 229 -41.34 11.18 -20.75
N LYS A 230 -40.83 12.39 -20.51
CA LYS A 230 -41.38 13.32 -19.51
C LYS A 230 -42.85 13.66 -19.73
N LYS A 231 -43.34 13.63 -20.98
CA LYS A 231 -44.75 13.90 -21.32
C LYS A 231 -45.62 12.65 -21.23
N ARG A 232 -45.05 11.47 -21.48
CA ARG A 232 -45.77 10.17 -21.52
C ARG A 232 -45.82 9.48 -20.16
N ALA A 233 -44.80 9.67 -19.32
CA ALA A 233 -44.72 9.04 -18.01
C ALA A 233 -45.87 9.50 -17.12
N ILE A 234 -46.59 8.54 -16.53
CA ILE A 234 -47.72 8.82 -15.63
C ILE A 234 -47.22 9.53 -14.36
N ASN A 235 -46.10 9.05 -13.80
CA ASN A 235 -45.44 9.69 -12.67
C ASN A 235 -43.93 9.45 -12.73
N LEU A 236 -43.22 10.41 -13.33
CA LEU A 236 -41.78 10.33 -13.52
C LEU A 236 -40.98 10.14 -12.22
N ASN A 237 -41.43 10.73 -11.11
CA ASN A 237 -40.72 10.60 -9.83
C ASN A 237 -40.79 9.18 -9.28
N VAL A 238 -41.90 8.46 -9.53
CA VAL A 238 -42.03 7.04 -9.15
C VAL A 238 -41.09 6.20 -10.02
N ASP A 239 -41.09 6.43 -11.33
CA ASP A 239 -40.19 5.76 -12.28
C ASP A 239 -38.71 5.95 -11.89
N LEU A 240 -38.29 7.19 -11.63
CA LEU A 240 -36.91 7.50 -11.22
C LEU A 240 -36.57 6.88 -9.87
N LYS A 241 -37.50 6.86 -8.92
CA LYS A 241 -37.29 6.18 -7.64
C LYS A 241 -37.09 4.67 -7.83
N GLN A 242 -37.87 4.03 -8.69
CA GLN A 242 -37.70 2.60 -9.03
C GLN A 242 -36.34 2.31 -9.64
N ILE A 243 -35.85 3.18 -10.54
CA ILE A 243 -34.51 3.08 -11.14
C ILE A 243 -33.42 3.23 -10.07
N ALA A 244 -33.53 4.26 -9.23
CA ALA A 244 -32.58 4.55 -8.15
C ALA A 244 -32.47 3.42 -7.13
N THR A 245 -33.59 2.77 -6.78
CA THR A 245 -33.63 1.63 -5.85
C THR A 245 -33.56 0.27 -6.54
N ASN A 246 -33.34 0.25 -7.86
CA ASN A 246 -33.36 -0.94 -8.72
C ASN A 246 -34.54 -1.88 -8.44
N SER A 247 -35.72 -1.30 -8.15
CA SER A 247 -36.92 -2.03 -7.73
C SER A 247 -37.76 -2.42 -8.93
N LEU A 248 -37.96 -3.73 -9.13
CA LEU A 248 -38.75 -4.25 -10.24
C LEU A 248 -40.27 -4.06 -10.02
N PRO A 249 -41.07 -3.90 -11.09
CA PRO A 249 -40.64 -3.77 -12.49
C PRO A 249 -40.04 -2.38 -12.78
N LEU A 250 -38.97 -2.34 -13.59
CA LEU A 250 -38.40 -1.08 -14.08
C LEU A 250 -39.30 -0.47 -15.17
N PRO A 251 -39.35 0.86 -15.33
CA PRO A 251 -40.13 1.53 -16.37
C PRO A 251 -39.75 1.04 -17.77
N ALA A 252 -40.76 0.80 -18.63
CA ALA A 252 -40.53 0.28 -19.98
C ALA A 252 -39.56 1.14 -20.81
N TRP A 253 -39.72 2.47 -20.73
CA TRP A 253 -38.85 3.42 -21.43
C TRP A 253 -37.38 3.30 -21.01
N PHE A 254 -37.11 2.93 -19.76
CA PHE A 254 -35.73 2.76 -19.27
C PHE A 254 -35.09 1.51 -19.89
N ASN A 255 -35.83 0.41 -19.95
CA ASN A 255 -35.36 -0.84 -20.54
C ASN A 255 -35.11 -0.74 -22.06
N GLU A 256 -35.75 0.22 -22.74
CA GLU A 256 -35.55 0.52 -24.17
C GLU A 256 -34.31 1.38 -24.45
N LEU A 257 -33.73 2.03 -23.43
CA LEU A 257 -32.51 2.82 -23.59
C LEU A 257 -31.30 1.93 -23.90
N SER A 258 -30.31 2.48 -24.60
CA SER A 258 -29.00 1.84 -24.78
C SER A 258 -28.27 1.71 -23.43
N PRO A 259 -27.33 0.75 -23.30
CA PRO A 259 -26.65 0.49 -22.02
C PRO A 259 -26.01 1.74 -21.38
N HIS A 260 -25.35 2.60 -22.17
CA HIS A 260 -24.75 3.83 -21.67
C HIS A 260 -25.76 4.85 -21.15
N LEU A 261 -26.92 4.95 -21.79
CA LEU A 261 -28.00 5.83 -21.35
C LEU A 261 -28.70 5.27 -20.11
N GLN A 262 -28.86 3.95 -20.00
CA GLN A 262 -29.38 3.29 -18.80
C GLN A 262 -28.50 3.60 -17.58
N GLU A 263 -27.18 3.39 -17.69
CA GLU A 263 -26.26 3.60 -16.57
C GLU A 263 -26.11 5.08 -16.21
N MET A 264 -26.09 5.99 -17.19
CA MET A 264 -26.16 7.43 -16.92
C MET A 264 -27.44 7.80 -16.17
N MET A 265 -28.60 7.28 -16.61
CA MET A 265 -29.89 7.56 -15.98
C MET A 265 -30.00 6.94 -14.59
N ARG A 266 -29.36 5.80 -14.33
CA ARG A 266 -29.28 5.18 -13.00
C ARG A 266 -28.62 6.12 -11.99
N VAL A 267 -27.51 6.76 -12.38
CA VAL A 267 -26.82 7.75 -11.55
C VAL A 267 -27.67 9.01 -11.37
N LEU A 268 -28.25 9.54 -12.45
CA LEU A 268 -29.05 10.77 -12.39
C LEU A 268 -30.37 10.60 -11.63
N ALA A 269 -30.95 9.40 -11.59
CA ALA A 269 -32.18 9.11 -10.88
C ALA A 269 -32.03 9.19 -9.34
N LEU A 270 -30.80 9.14 -8.81
CA LEU A 270 -30.51 9.33 -7.38
C LEU A 270 -30.80 10.77 -6.93
N ASP A 271 -30.72 11.75 -7.83
CA ASP A 271 -31.09 13.14 -7.58
C ASP A 271 -31.97 13.69 -8.73
N PRO A 272 -33.27 13.37 -8.72
CA PRO A 272 -34.21 13.82 -9.74
C PRO A 272 -34.28 15.35 -9.87
N SER A 273 -33.96 16.09 -8.81
CA SER A 273 -34.08 17.55 -8.78
C SER A 273 -33.07 18.25 -9.67
N ASN A 274 -31.87 17.68 -9.83
CA ASN A 274 -30.80 18.22 -10.65
C ASN A 274 -30.63 17.49 -12.00
N LEU A 275 -31.49 16.51 -12.31
CA LEU A 275 -31.36 15.67 -13.49
C LEU A 275 -31.34 16.46 -14.80
N ASP A 276 -32.36 17.29 -15.06
CA ASP A 276 -32.45 18.07 -16.30
C ASP A 276 -31.31 19.10 -16.43
N TYR A 277 -30.84 19.64 -15.31
CA TYR A 277 -29.67 20.52 -15.25
C TYR A 277 -28.40 19.76 -15.66
N ASN A 278 -28.18 18.57 -15.11
CA ASN A 278 -27.03 17.73 -15.41
C ASN A 278 -27.01 17.25 -16.87
N LEU A 279 -28.18 16.92 -17.44
CA LEU A 279 -28.30 16.62 -18.88
C LEU A 279 -27.90 17.83 -19.74
N SER A 280 -28.38 19.02 -19.38
CA SER A 280 -28.04 20.26 -20.08
C SER A 280 -26.55 20.61 -19.94
N LYS A 281 -25.95 20.35 -18.77
CA LYS A 281 -24.53 20.52 -18.50
C LYS A 281 -23.68 19.57 -19.34
N PHE A 282 -24.09 18.30 -19.44
CA PHE A 282 -23.38 17.33 -20.27
C PHE A 282 -23.47 17.65 -21.76
N LYS A 283 -24.63 18.13 -22.24
CA LYS A 283 -24.76 18.68 -23.59
C LYS A 283 -23.72 19.78 -23.83
N LYS A 284 -23.60 20.75 -22.93
CA LYS A 284 -22.63 21.85 -23.07
C LYS A 284 -21.19 21.35 -23.12
N LEU A 285 -20.86 20.34 -22.30
CA LEU A 285 -19.53 19.72 -22.28
C LEU A 285 -19.21 19.10 -23.65
N ILE A 286 -20.05 18.18 -24.14
CA ILE A 286 -19.74 17.43 -25.37
C ILE A 286 -19.80 18.30 -26.62
N PHE A 287 -20.52 19.44 -26.59
CA PHE A 287 -20.52 20.40 -27.69
C PHE A 287 -19.32 21.36 -27.70
N SER A 288 -18.51 21.37 -26.65
CA SER A 288 -17.36 22.27 -26.58
C SER A 288 -16.23 21.81 -27.52
N GLU A 289 -15.62 22.75 -28.24
CA GLU A 289 -14.47 22.46 -29.11
C GLU A 289 -13.25 21.97 -28.31
N SER A 290 -13.09 22.42 -27.06
CA SER A 290 -12.07 21.91 -26.16
C SER A 290 -12.24 20.41 -25.91
N PHE A 291 -13.45 19.97 -25.56
CA PHE A 291 -13.73 18.56 -25.29
C PHE A 291 -13.57 17.71 -26.56
N LYS A 292 -14.08 18.18 -27.69
CA LYS A 292 -13.91 17.52 -29.00
C LYS A 292 -12.43 17.26 -29.32
N LYS A 293 -11.56 18.25 -29.08
CA LYS A 293 -10.11 18.12 -29.29
C LYS A 293 -9.47 17.15 -28.30
N GLU A 294 -9.87 17.18 -27.03
CA GLU A 294 -9.32 16.30 -25.99
C GLU A 294 -9.71 14.83 -26.21
N CYS A 295 -10.94 14.55 -26.66
CA CYS A 295 -11.46 13.19 -26.75
C CYS A 295 -11.32 12.53 -28.13
N SER A 296 -10.98 13.28 -29.20
CA SER A 296 -11.07 12.80 -30.59
C SER A 296 -10.32 11.50 -30.87
N ALA A 297 -9.17 11.29 -30.21
CA ALA A 297 -8.33 10.11 -30.41
C ALA A 297 -8.75 8.91 -29.54
N THR A 298 -9.55 9.11 -28.50
CA THR A 298 -9.74 8.11 -27.43
C THR A 298 -11.20 7.74 -27.17
N VAL A 299 -12.17 8.57 -27.57
CA VAL A 299 -13.59 8.42 -27.20
C VAL A 299 -14.18 7.05 -27.56
N GLY A 300 -13.92 6.54 -28.78
CA GLY A 300 -14.42 5.23 -29.22
C GLY A 300 -13.75 4.03 -28.54
N GLY A 301 -12.66 4.25 -27.79
CA GLY A 301 -11.91 3.19 -27.11
C GLY A 301 -12.26 3.02 -25.63
N ILE A 302 -12.97 3.98 -25.01
CA ILE A 302 -13.18 3.98 -23.54
C ILE A 302 -14.00 2.76 -23.08
N SER A 303 -15.11 2.44 -23.74
CA SER A 303 -15.97 1.30 -23.37
C SER A 303 -15.41 -0.07 -23.77
N SER A 304 -14.26 -0.11 -24.46
CA SER A 304 -13.56 -1.35 -24.78
C SER A 304 -12.74 -1.89 -23.59
N ILE A 305 -12.51 -1.07 -22.58
CA ILE A 305 -11.76 -1.39 -21.37
C ILE A 305 -12.69 -1.18 -20.16
N PRO A 306 -12.66 -2.06 -19.15
CA PRO A 306 -13.60 -1.98 -18.04
C PRO A 306 -13.40 -0.71 -17.19
N GLN A 307 -14.50 -0.16 -16.68
CA GLN A 307 -14.50 1.07 -15.88
C GLN A 307 -13.54 1.02 -14.67
N TRP A 308 -13.39 -0.13 -14.02
CA TRP A 308 -12.48 -0.27 -12.87
C TRP A 308 -11.03 0.04 -13.22
N TYR A 309 -10.61 -0.17 -14.47
CA TYR A 309 -9.25 0.12 -14.90
C TYR A 309 -9.02 1.62 -15.12
N TRP A 310 -10.04 2.34 -15.56
CA TRP A 310 -9.95 3.79 -15.83
C TRP A 310 -9.89 4.64 -14.55
N VAL A 311 -10.36 4.11 -13.42
CA VAL A 311 -10.27 4.79 -12.11
C VAL A 311 -8.95 4.52 -11.38
N LEU A 312 -8.12 3.60 -11.88
CA LEU A 312 -6.76 3.44 -11.38
C LEU A 312 -5.95 4.72 -11.62
N SER A 313 -5.00 5.00 -10.73
CA SER A 313 -4.01 6.03 -10.98
C SER A 313 -3.12 5.64 -12.17
N GLU A 314 -2.49 6.64 -12.78
CA GLU A 314 -1.58 6.40 -13.90
C GLU A 314 -0.44 5.45 -13.49
N HIS A 315 0.17 5.64 -12.31
CA HIS A 315 1.24 4.75 -11.82
C HIS A 315 0.75 3.32 -11.60
N GLN A 316 -0.47 3.10 -11.12
CA GLN A 316 -1.05 1.75 -10.98
C GLN A 316 -1.29 1.09 -12.34
N GLN A 317 -1.65 1.85 -13.37
CA GLN A 317 -1.77 1.33 -14.73
C GLN A 317 -0.41 0.92 -15.31
N PHE A 318 0.66 1.66 -15.02
CA PHE A 318 2.04 1.29 -15.36
C PHE A 318 2.52 0.07 -14.58
N PHE A 319 2.22 -0.02 -13.29
CA PHE A 319 2.55 -1.20 -12.48
C PHE A 319 1.85 -2.46 -12.99
N LEU A 320 0.54 -2.38 -13.27
CA LEU A 320 -0.20 -3.49 -13.85
C LEU A 320 0.34 -3.89 -15.23
N GLU A 321 0.66 -2.91 -16.07
CA GLU A 321 1.31 -3.14 -17.36
C GLU A 321 2.63 -3.91 -17.20
N HIS A 322 3.50 -3.48 -16.28
CA HIS A 322 4.79 -4.11 -16.06
C HIS A 322 4.62 -5.58 -15.63
N VAL A 323 3.72 -5.87 -14.69
CA VAL A 323 3.44 -7.26 -14.28
C VAL A 323 2.87 -8.09 -15.44
N LEU A 324 1.91 -7.57 -16.20
CA LEU A 324 1.31 -8.28 -17.34
C LEU A 324 2.26 -8.51 -18.52
N LYS A 325 3.27 -7.64 -18.70
CA LYS A 325 4.34 -7.83 -19.68
C LYS A 325 5.29 -8.95 -19.28
N GLY A 326 5.53 -9.12 -17.98
CA GLY A 326 6.41 -10.14 -17.42
C GLY A 326 5.83 -11.56 -17.41
N CYS A 327 4.58 -11.76 -17.82
CA CYS A 327 3.92 -13.06 -17.83
C CYS A 327 3.37 -13.43 -19.21
N GLU A 328 3.55 -14.69 -19.61
CA GLU A 328 2.90 -15.25 -20.80
C GLU A 328 1.38 -15.34 -20.61
N ARG A 329 0.99 -15.99 -19.50
CA ARG A 329 -0.41 -16.12 -19.06
C ARG A 329 -0.78 -14.99 -18.11
N VAL A 330 -1.92 -14.35 -18.35
CA VAL A 330 -2.36 -13.22 -17.50
C VAL A 330 -2.80 -13.67 -16.11
N GLU A 331 -3.19 -14.94 -15.95
CA GLU A 331 -3.55 -15.54 -14.67
C GLU A 331 -2.35 -15.50 -13.71
N ASP A 332 -1.14 -15.72 -14.24
CA ASP A 332 0.10 -15.78 -13.48
C ASP A 332 0.47 -14.42 -12.87
N ALA A 333 0.03 -13.33 -13.51
CA ALA A 333 0.23 -11.96 -13.03
C ALA A 333 -0.60 -11.63 -11.77
N VAL A 334 -1.66 -12.39 -11.46
CA VAL A 334 -2.65 -12.04 -10.42
C VAL A 334 -2.99 -13.23 -9.52
N THR A 335 -2.00 -14.06 -9.23
CA THR A 335 -2.18 -15.26 -8.38
C THR A 335 -2.36 -14.96 -6.89
N TYR A 336 -2.03 -13.75 -6.46
CA TYR A 336 -2.13 -13.30 -5.08
C TYR A 336 -2.14 -11.77 -5.03
N LEU A 337 -2.96 -11.19 -4.16
CA LEU A 337 -2.94 -9.75 -3.85
C LEU A 337 -2.64 -9.52 -2.36
N SER A 338 -1.74 -8.58 -2.08
CA SER A 338 -1.50 -8.09 -0.71
C SER A 338 -2.77 -7.51 -0.10
N SER A 339 -2.95 -7.66 1.22
CA SER A 339 -4.06 -7.06 1.98
C SER A 339 -4.23 -5.54 1.78
N ARG A 340 -3.16 -4.84 1.38
CA ARG A 340 -3.19 -3.40 1.06
C ARG A 340 -3.69 -3.11 -0.36
N HIS A 341 -3.59 -4.09 -1.25
CA HIS A 341 -3.91 -3.97 -2.67
C HIS A 341 -5.41 -4.18 -2.88
N ARG A 342 -6.22 -3.14 -2.63
CA ARG A 342 -7.67 -3.20 -2.78
C ARG A 342 -8.18 -2.46 -4.02
N THR A 343 -7.27 -2.05 -4.91
CA THR A 343 -7.62 -1.31 -6.13
C THR A 343 -8.03 -2.16 -7.32
N LEU A 344 -7.79 -3.48 -7.29
CA LEU A 344 -8.28 -4.41 -8.30
C LEU A 344 -9.53 -5.17 -7.79
N PRO A 345 -10.53 -5.49 -8.65
CA PRO A 345 -11.79 -6.11 -8.27
C PRO A 345 -11.67 -7.63 -8.04
N LEU A 346 -10.76 -8.03 -7.15
CA LEU A 346 -10.57 -9.41 -6.69
C LEU A 346 -10.18 -9.48 -5.19
N PRO A 347 -10.41 -10.63 -4.52
CA PRO A 347 -10.10 -10.78 -3.10
C PRO A 347 -8.59 -10.67 -2.82
N ALA A 348 -8.22 -9.85 -1.84
CA ALA A 348 -6.85 -9.75 -1.35
C ALA A 348 -6.65 -10.62 -0.11
N ASN A 349 -5.41 -11.07 0.14
CA ASN A 349 -5.06 -11.94 1.26
C ASN A 349 -5.95 -13.19 1.35
N TYR A 350 -6.38 -13.71 0.19
CA TYR A 350 -7.32 -14.81 0.08
C TYR A 350 -6.62 -16.14 0.32
N ALA A 351 -7.07 -16.87 1.32
CA ALA A 351 -6.50 -18.13 1.75
C ALA A 351 -7.57 -19.01 2.39
N VAL A 352 -7.23 -20.27 2.58
CA VAL A 352 -8.01 -21.22 3.37
C VAL A 352 -7.16 -21.78 4.48
N HIS A 353 -7.70 -21.67 5.69
CA HIS A 353 -7.06 -22.13 6.91
C HIS A 353 -7.61 -23.49 7.33
N SER A 354 -6.75 -24.38 7.81
CA SER A 354 -7.13 -25.66 8.41
C SER A 354 -6.15 -26.08 9.51
N LEU A 355 -6.62 -26.97 10.38
CA LEU A 355 -5.88 -27.51 11.52
C LEU A 355 -5.83 -29.04 11.41
N LEU A 356 -4.64 -29.62 11.45
CA LEU A 356 -4.41 -31.06 11.44
C LEU A 356 -3.65 -31.51 12.70
N ALA A 357 -3.82 -32.77 13.07
CA ALA A 357 -2.92 -33.50 13.95
C ALA A 357 -2.06 -34.47 13.14
N VAL A 358 -0.83 -34.68 13.60
CA VAL A 358 0.12 -35.62 12.99
C VAL A 358 0.82 -36.41 14.08
N SER A 359 0.82 -37.74 13.96
CA SER A 359 1.57 -38.66 14.83
C SER A 359 3.03 -38.78 14.41
N GLN A 360 3.88 -39.32 15.29
CA GLN A 360 5.29 -39.63 14.97
C GLN A 360 5.49 -40.60 13.80
N ASP A 361 4.52 -41.46 13.53
CA ASP A 361 4.55 -42.40 12.38
C ASP A 361 4.06 -41.78 11.06
N GLY A 362 3.66 -40.51 11.08
CA GLY A 362 3.25 -39.76 9.89
C GLY A 362 1.76 -39.88 9.53
N THR A 363 0.92 -40.40 10.43
CA THR A 363 -0.54 -40.43 10.22
C THR A 363 -1.14 -39.03 10.42
N PHE A 364 -1.89 -38.56 9.42
CA PHE A 364 -2.59 -37.27 9.47
C PHE A 364 -4.06 -37.43 9.87
N ARG A 365 -4.53 -36.55 10.75
CA ARG A 365 -5.94 -36.44 11.13
C ARG A 365 -6.42 -35.01 11.00
N GLU A 366 -7.53 -34.81 10.30
CA GLU A 366 -8.16 -33.49 10.16
C GLU A 366 -8.88 -33.12 11.46
N LEU A 367 -8.46 -32.02 12.09
CA LEU A 367 -9.10 -31.50 13.32
C LEU A 367 -10.17 -30.46 12.99
N SER A 368 -10.01 -29.74 11.89
CA SER A 368 -10.98 -28.76 11.41
C SER A 368 -11.16 -28.84 9.91
N LYS A 369 -12.41 -28.70 9.45
CA LYS A 369 -12.67 -28.39 8.04
C LYS A 369 -12.05 -27.04 7.65
N LYS A 370 -11.92 -26.85 6.35
CA LYS A 370 -11.45 -25.62 5.71
C LYS A 370 -12.25 -24.38 6.14
N ARG A 371 -11.54 -23.34 6.59
CA ARG A 371 -12.09 -22.03 6.97
C ARG A 371 -11.48 -20.95 6.08
N TYR A 372 -12.31 -20.26 5.31
CA TYR A 372 -11.86 -19.31 4.31
C TYR A 372 -11.67 -17.91 4.90
N ARG A 373 -10.62 -17.22 4.47
CA ARG A 373 -10.30 -15.86 4.91
C ARG A 373 -9.90 -14.98 3.73
N SER A 374 -10.19 -13.70 3.82
CA SER A 374 -9.65 -12.68 2.93
C SER A 374 -9.62 -11.33 3.65
N SER A 375 -9.06 -10.31 2.99
CA SER A 375 -9.42 -8.92 3.29
C SER A 375 -10.92 -8.72 3.11
N HIS A 376 -11.48 -7.68 3.74
CA HIS A 376 -12.91 -7.39 3.63
C HIS A 376 -13.37 -7.32 2.16
N VAL A 377 -14.53 -7.89 1.84
CA VAL A 377 -15.01 -8.01 0.45
C VAL A 377 -15.19 -6.66 -0.27
N ALA A 378 -15.58 -5.61 0.44
CA ALA A 378 -15.57 -4.23 -0.07
C ALA A 378 -14.16 -3.62 -0.04
N THR A 379 -13.87 -2.72 -0.98
CA THR A 379 -12.60 -1.98 -1.03
C THR A 379 -12.68 -0.67 -0.24
N ARG A 380 -11.65 -0.38 0.56
CA ARG A 380 -11.47 0.91 1.23
C ARG A 380 -10.84 1.97 0.32
N ASP A 381 -10.14 1.55 -0.73
CA ASP A 381 -9.41 2.46 -1.64
C ASP A 381 -10.37 3.11 -2.65
N GLY A 382 -11.50 2.45 -2.92
CA GLY A 382 -12.48 2.89 -3.90
C GLY A 382 -13.69 3.64 -3.35
N LEU A 383 -13.68 4.11 -2.10
CA LEU A 383 -14.86 4.75 -1.49
C LEU A 383 -15.28 6.05 -2.20
N THR A 384 -14.38 6.67 -2.96
CA THR A 384 -14.64 7.86 -3.79
C THR A 384 -14.85 7.55 -5.27
N TRP A 385 -14.80 6.27 -5.67
CA TRP A 385 -15.03 5.86 -7.06
C TRP A 385 -16.52 5.81 -7.40
N PRO A 386 -16.89 5.76 -8.69
CA PRO A 386 -18.26 5.52 -9.11
C PRO A 386 -18.88 4.31 -8.41
N GLN A 387 -20.15 4.39 -8.05
CA GLN A 387 -20.87 3.32 -7.35
C GLN A 387 -20.82 2.00 -8.13
N ALA A 388 -20.87 2.06 -9.45
CA ALA A 388 -20.74 0.88 -10.32
C ALA A 388 -19.40 0.14 -10.14
N VAL A 389 -18.30 0.88 -9.95
CA VAL A 389 -16.99 0.26 -9.68
C VAL A 389 -16.95 -0.29 -8.26
N GLN A 390 -17.44 0.46 -7.26
CA GLN A 390 -17.54 -0.04 -5.89
C GLN A 390 -18.33 -1.35 -5.83
N GLN A 391 -19.48 -1.38 -6.53
CA GLN A 391 -20.34 -2.55 -6.68
C GLN A 391 -19.61 -3.70 -7.38
N ARG A 392 -18.89 -3.44 -8.48
CA ARG A 392 -18.09 -4.46 -9.17
C ARG A 392 -17.08 -5.12 -8.23
N HIS A 393 -16.37 -4.34 -7.40
CA HIS A 393 -15.44 -4.90 -6.43
C HIS A 393 -16.14 -5.82 -5.43
N ILE A 394 -17.20 -5.34 -4.78
CA ILE A 394 -17.87 -6.10 -3.72
C ILE A 394 -18.58 -7.34 -4.27
N ASP A 395 -19.28 -7.23 -5.40
CA ASP A 395 -20.06 -8.33 -5.98
C ASP A 395 -19.12 -9.43 -6.51
N SER A 396 -18.05 -9.06 -7.22
CA SER A 396 -17.06 -10.03 -7.69
C SER A 396 -16.28 -10.67 -6.54
N ASN A 397 -15.91 -9.90 -5.52
CA ASN A 397 -15.23 -10.46 -4.34
C ASN A 397 -16.14 -11.41 -3.58
N LEU A 398 -17.39 -11.04 -3.33
CA LEU A 398 -18.36 -11.89 -2.66
C LEU A 398 -18.60 -13.18 -3.45
N ALA A 399 -18.77 -13.08 -4.78
CA ALA A 399 -18.86 -14.24 -5.67
C ALA A 399 -17.70 -15.20 -5.45
N LYS A 400 -16.47 -14.66 -5.51
CA LYS A 400 -15.23 -15.43 -5.42
C LYS A 400 -15.03 -16.08 -4.04
N VAL A 401 -15.24 -15.36 -2.94
CA VAL A 401 -15.02 -15.93 -1.58
C VAL A 401 -16.06 -16.99 -1.18
N MET A 402 -17.15 -17.10 -1.93
CA MET A 402 -18.18 -18.14 -1.76
C MET A 402 -18.08 -19.24 -2.83
N GLU A 403 -17.02 -19.28 -3.64
CA GLU A 403 -16.89 -20.24 -4.75
C GLU A 403 -16.84 -21.71 -4.29
N TYR A 404 -16.48 -21.94 -3.02
CA TYR A 404 -16.41 -23.27 -2.40
C TYR A 404 -17.66 -23.63 -1.57
N ALA A 405 -18.68 -22.75 -1.57
CA ALA A 405 -19.94 -23.02 -0.91
C ALA A 405 -20.91 -23.70 -1.87
N GLU A 406 -21.47 -24.84 -1.48
CA GLU A 406 -22.50 -25.51 -2.27
C GLU A 406 -23.85 -24.75 -2.20
N PRO A 407 -24.71 -24.80 -3.25
CA PRO A 407 -25.93 -23.99 -3.32
C PRO A 407 -26.90 -24.11 -2.13
N ASP A 408 -27.07 -25.34 -1.61
CA ASP A 408 -27.97 -25.62 -0.47
C ASP A 408 -27.24 -25.68 0.88
N GLN A 409 -25.92 -25.48 0.88
CA GLN A 409 -25.11 -25.48 2.08
C GLN A 409 -25.21 -24.13 2.78
N LEU A 410 -25.37 -24.18 4.09
CA LEU A 410 -25.41 -22.98 4.91
C LEU A 410 -24.05 -22.26 4.85
N ALA A 411 -24.05 -20.96 4.52
CA ALA A 411 -22.84 -20.16 4.39
C ALA A 411 -22.87 -18.96 5.34
N ILE A 412 -21.73 -18.64 5.96
CA ILE A 412 -21.56 -17.45 6.79
C ILE A 412 -20.58 -16.47 6.14
N LEU A 413 -20.91 -15.17 6.24
CA LEU A 413 -20.01 -14.05 6.07
C LEU A 413 -19.83 -13.38 7.43
N GLN A 414 -18.78 -13.79 8.14
CA GLN A 414 -18.43 -13.18 9.42
C GLN A 414 -17.47 -12.01 9.22
N THR A 415 -17.82 -10.85 9.75
CA THR A 415 -16.99 -9.64 9.69
C THR A 415 -16.56 -9.20 11.07
N LEU A 416 -15.29 -8.81 11.19
CA LEU A 416 -14.67 -8.34 12.43
C LEU A 416 -14.24 -6.90 12.22
N ILE A 417 -15.20 -6.02 11.97
CA ILE A 417 -15.00 -4.58 11.74
C ILE A 417 -15.82 -3.76 12.74
N SER A 418 -15.45 -2.50 12.94
CA SER A 418 -16.05 -1.65 13.97
C SER A 418 -16.68 -0.39 13.36
N PRO A 419 -17.87 -0.49 12.75
CA PRO A 419 -18.58 0.65 12.16
C PRO A 419 -18.72 1.80 13.17
N ILE A 420 -18.28 2.99 12.77
CA ILE A 420 -18.35 4.19 13.60
C ILE A 420 -18.78 5.40 12.78
N HIS A 421 -19.68 6.21 13.35
CA HIS A 421 -20.13 7.46 12.74
C HIS A 421 -19.14 8.60 13.03
N ALA A 422 -19.07 9.57 12.11
CA ALA A 422 -18.23 10.77 12.28
C ALA A 422 -18.51 11.54 13.58
N ALA A 423 -19.76 11.56 14.05
CA ALA A 423 -20.13 12.23 15.29
C ALA A 423 -19.59 11.55 16.56
N ASP A 424 -19.24 10.26 16.47
CA ASP A 424 -18.78 9.45 17.60
C ASP A 424 -17.28 9.13 17.52
N TYR A 425 -16.63 9.40 16.38
CA TYR A 425 -15.23 9.06 16.15
C TYR A 425 -14.28 9.96 16.95
N VAL A 426 -13.42 9.32 17.74
CA VAL A 426 -12.29 9.95 18.41
C VAL A 426 -11.03 9.25 17.91
N PRO A 427 -10.07 9.97 17.30
CA PRO A 427 -8.78 9.39 16.96
C PRO A 427 -8.07 8.87 18.20
N THR A 428 -7.89 7.55 18.29
CA THR A 428 -7.17 6.88 19.39
C THR A 428 -6.06 6.01 18.84
N TRP A 429 -5.24 5.47 19.74
CA TRP A 429 -4.17 4.53 19.42
C TRP A 429 -4.67 3.25 18.72
N ILE A 430 -5.93 2.83 18.94
CA ILE A 430 -6.53 1.66 18.25
C ILE A 430 -6.63 1.90 16.73
N THR A 431 -6.81 3.17 16.34
CA THR A 431 -6.91 3.59 14.93
C THR A 431 -5.65 4.32 14.44
N ASP A 432 -4.49 4.12 15.09
CA ASP A 432 -3.24 4.82 14.77
C ASP A 432 -3.34 6.35 14.78
N TYR A 433 -4.26 6.91 15.57
CA TYR A 433 -4.57 8.34 15.56
C TYR A 433 -4.95 8.88 14.17
N LEU A 434 -5.58 8.05 13.34
CA LEU A 434 -6.02 8.44 11.99
C LEU A 434 -6.90 9.71 12.07
N PRO A 435 -6.55 10.80 11.37
CA PRO A 435 -7.36 12.02 11.41
C PRO A 435 -8.66 11.90 10.61
N THR A 436 -8.73 10.92 9.70
CA THR A 436 -9.91 10.62 8.88
C THR A 436 -10.74 9.51 9.50
N LEU A 437 -12.04 9.49 9.21
CA LEU A 437 -12.94 8.44 9.67
C LEU A 437 -12.47 7.06 9.16
N PRO A 438 -12.45 6.01 10.02
CA PRO A 438 -12.20 4.65 9.56
C PRO A 438 -13.23 4.19 8.52
N PRO A 439 -12.84 3.35 7.54
CA PRO A 439 -13.72 2.95 6.44
C PRO A 439 -14.84 1.98 6.87
N ASP A 440 -14.77 1.43 8.08
CA ASP A 440 -15.58 0.31 8.57
C ASP A 440 -17.10 0.49 8.36
N LEU A 441 -17.65 1.69 8.56
CA LEU A 441 -19.08 1.93 8.37
C LEU A 441 -19.52 1.78 6.92
N GLU A 442 -18.74 2.31 5.97
CA GLU A 442 -19.06 2.19 4.55
C GLU A 442 -18.82 0.77 4.05
N LEU A 443 -17.74 0.11 4.51
CA LEU A 443 -17.49 -1.30 4.22
C LEU A 443 -18.64 -2.20 4.69
N TYR A 444 -19.17 -1.97 5.90
CA TYR A 444 -20.31 -2.69 6.44
C TYR A 444 -21.56 -2.55 5.55
N LYS A 445 -21.91 -1.32 5.15
CA LYS A 445 -23.07 -1.05 4.28
C LYS A 445 -22.91 -1.72 2.91
N LEU A 446 -21.73 -1.60 2.29
CA LEU A 446 -21.45 -2.18 0.99
C LEU A 446 -21.58 -3.71 1.00
N ALA A 447 -21.07 -4.38 2.03
CA ALA A 447 -21.18 -5.83 2.17
C ALA A 447 -22.64 -6.29 2.39
N ARG A 448 -23.43 -5.55 3.20
CA ARG A 448 -24.87 -5.82 3.38
C ARG A 448 -25.62 -5.74 2.05
N ALA A 449 -25.43 -4.66 1.31
CA ALA A 449 -26.08 -4.46 0.02
C ALA A 449 -25.70 -5.55 -1.01
N ALA A 450 -24.46 -6.04 -0.99
CA ALA A 450 -24.03 -7.11 -1.89
C ALA A 450 -24.64 -8.48 -1.57
N VAL A 451 -24.78 -8.81 -0.28
CA VAL A 451 -25.49 -10.03 0.13
C VAL A 451 -26.96 -9.95 -0.24
N GLU A 452 -27.61 -8.80 -0.06
CA GLU A 452 -28.99 -8.58 -0.50
C GLU A 452 -29.15 -8.80 -2.02
N ARG A 453 -28.25 -8.25 -2.84
CA ARG A 453 -28.25 -8.48 -4.30
C ARG A 453 -28.06 -9.94 -4.67
N ARG A 454 -27.32 -10.71 -3.87
CA ARG A 454 -27.04 -12.14 -4.10
C ARG A 454 -28.08 -13.07 -3.48
N ALA A 455 -29.06 -12.57 -2.72
CA ALA A 455 -30.02 -13.40 -1.99
C ALA A 455 -30.81 -14.37 -2.90
N ALA A 456 -31.00 -14.02 -4.18
CA ALA A 456 -31.65 -14.89 -5.17
C ALA A 456 -30.77 -16.08 -5.61
N THR A 457 -29.46 -16.01 -5.44
CA THR A 457 -28.50 -17.06 -5.81
C THR A 457 -28.10 -17.93 -4.62
N GLN A 458 -27.86 -17.31 -3.46
CA GLN A 458 -27.41 -18.00 -2.27
C GLN A 458 -27.83 -17.24 -1.01
N THR A 459 -28.37 -17.95 -0.03
CA THR A 459 -28.63 -17.37 1.29
C THR A 459 -27.34 -17.38 2.12
N ILE A 460 -26.91 -16.20 2.58
CA ILE A 460 -25.67 -16.02 3.33
C ILE A 460 -26.02 -15.39 4.69
N LEU A 461 -25.64 -16.04 5.78
CA LEU A 461 -25.75 -15.47 7.13
C LEU A 461 -24.67 -14.41 7.33
N GLN A 462 -25.00 -13.30 7.97
CA GLN A 462 -24.09 -12.15 8.08
C GLN A 462 -23.92 -11.70 9.52
N ASN A 463 -22.80 -12.05 10.16
CA ASN A 463 -22.51 -11.66 11.53
C ASN A 463 -21.38 -10.62 11.54
N ASN A 464 -21.54 -9.54 12.33
CA ASN A 464 -20.46 -8.58 12.56
C ASN A 464 -20.17 -8.45 14.06
N HIS A 465 -18.90 -8.51 14.42
CA HIS A 465 -18.43 -8.28 15.78
C HIS A 465 -17.66 -6.97 15.85
N PRO A 466 -18.29 -5.85 16.25
CA PRO A 466 -17.57 -4.62 16.53
C PRO A 466 -16.81 -4.74 17.84
N TYR A 467 -15.61 -4.16 17.90
CA TYR A 467 -14.89 -4.00 19.16
C TYR A 467 -14.00 -2.75 19.10
N ASN A 468 -14.50 -1.61 19.60
CA ASN A 468 -13.83 -0.31 19.51
C ASN A 468 -14.13 0.60 20.72
N LEU A 469 -13.17 1.47 21.05
CA LEU A 469 -13.21 2.46 22.14
C LEU A 469 -13.16 3.87 21.55
N ALA A 470 -14.32 4.44 21.24
CA ALA A 470 -14.40 5.83 20.79
C ALA A 470 -15.03 6.77 21.83
N LYS A 471 -16.16 6.36 22.44
CA LYS A 471 -16.89 7.16 23.45
C LYS A 471 -17.69 6.33 24.45
N ARG A 472 -18.23 5.21 23.97
CA ARG A 472 -18.81 4.08 24.72
C ARG A 472 -18.19 2.82 24.10
N LEU A 473 -18.03 1.75 24.86
CA LEU A 473 -17.52 0.51 24.30
C LEU A 473 -18.53 0.02 23.23
N TYR A 474 -18.10 -0.11 21.97
CA TYR A 474 -18.93 -0.69 20.90
C TYR A 474 -18.64 -2.20 20.83
N TYR A 475 -19.64 -3.03 21.09
CA TYR A 475 -19.56 -4.50 21.15
C TYR A 475 -20.88 -5.15 20.68
N THR A 476 -20.90 -6.47 20.42
CA THR A 476 -22.10 -7.18 19.95
C THR A 476 -23.16 -7.24 21.05
N GLN A 477 -24.33 -6.67 20.79
CA GLN A 477 -25.41 -6.60 21.78
C GLN A 477 -26.09 -7.97 21.96
N SER A 478 -26.66 -8.22 23.15
CA SER A 478 -27.36 -9.48 23.43
C SER A 478 -28.61 -9.72 22.57
N ASN A 479 -29.19 -8.64 22.03
CA ASN A 479 -30.33 -8.66 21.11
C ASN A 479 -29.93 -8.41 19.65
N ASP A 480 -28.68 -8.69 19.29
CA ASP A 480 -28.19 -8.57 17.91
C ASP A 480 -29.04 -9.42 16.95
N LYS A 481 -29.53 -8.80 15.87
CA LYS A 481 -30.48 -9.45 14.96
C LYS A 481 -29.85 -10.60 14.19
N ASP A 482 -28.57 -10.49 13.83
CA ASP A 482 -27.88 -11.49 13.04
C ASP A 482 -27.52 -12.70 13.93
N SER A 483 -27.13 -12.47 15.17
CA SER A 483 -26.95 -13.53 16.17
C SER A 483 -28.24 -14.31 16.42
N LEU A 484 -29.38 -13.63 16.57
CA LEU A 484 -30.68 -14.27 16.75
C LEU A 484 -31.11 -15.06 15.51
N ASN A 485 -30.82 -14.54 14.31
CA ASN A 485 -31.09 -15.26 13.06
C ASN A 485 -30.22 -16.52 12.93
N LEU A 486 -28.92 -16.44 13.25
CA LEU A 486 -28.02 -17.59 13.27
C LEU A 486 -28.55 -18.69 14.21
N LEU A 487 -28.92 -18.33 15.44
CA LEU A 487 -29.53 -19.27 16.40
C LEU A 487 -30.78 -19.92 15.82
N ALA A 488 -31.72 -19.13 15.28
CA ALA A 488 -32.97 -19.64 14.72
C ALA A 488 -32.77 -20.56 13.53
N VAL A 489 -31.76 -20.31 12.68
CA VAL A 489 -31.43 -21.15 11.53
C VAL A 489 -30.72 -22.42 11.98
N ALA A 490 -29.73 -22.31 12.87
CA ALA A 490 -28.92 -23.45 13.32
C ALA A 490 -29.72 -24.43 14.20
N GLU A 491 -30.72 -23.95 14.95
CA GLU A 491 -31.60 -24.81 15.76
C GLU A 491 -32.29 -25.89 14.92
N LYS A 492 -32.57 -25.60 13.64
CA LYS A 492 -33.18 -26.55 12.69
C LYS A 492 -32.33 -27.79 12.42
N TYR A 493 -31.02 -27.73 12.70
CA TYR A 493 -30.07 -28.81 12.47
C TYR A 493 -29.77 -29.63 13.73
N VAL A 494 -30.26 -29.21 14.91
CA VAL A 494 -29.91 -29.84 16.20
C VAL A 494 -30.24 -31.32 16.26
N SER A 495 -31.38 -31.73 15.71
CA SER A 495 -31.80 -33.14 15.71
C SER A 495 -30.93 -34.03 14.82
N SER A 496 -30.29 -33.47 13.80
CA SER A 496 -29.48 -34.21 12.81
C SER A 496 -27.98 -34.06 13.00
N THR A 497 -27.52 -33.12 13.82
CA THR A 497 -26.10 -32.76 13.94
C THR A 497 -25.60 -32.95 15.39
N PRO A 498 -24.91 -34.06 15.68
CA PRO A 498 -24.37 -34.34 17.01
C PRO A 498 -23.46 -33.22 17.54
N GLY A 499 -23.63 -32.87 18.82
CA GLY A 499 -22.83 -31.84 19.49
C GLY A 499 -23.22 -30.39 19.19
N LEU A 500 -24.12 -30.14 18.22
CA LEU A 500 -24.56 -28.79 17.85
C LEU A 500 -25.32 -28.10 18.99
N LYS A 501 -26.21 -28.82 19.68
CA LYS A 501 -27.02 -28.27 20.78
C LYS A 501 -26.16 -27.55 21.84
N THR A 502 -25.07 -28.19 22.25
CA THR A 502 -24.14 -27.64 23.25
C THR A 502 -23.50 -26.35 22.76
N LEU A 503 -23.12 -26.26 21.48
CA LEU A 503 -22.58 -25.03 20.89
C LEU A 503 -23.61 -23.90 20.86
N LEU A 504 -24.87 -24.20 20.53
CA LEU A 504 -25.95 -23.20 20.53
C LEU A 504 -26.29 -22.70 21.93
N GLU A 505 -26.32 -23.59 22.92
CA GLU A 505 -26.51 -23.24 24.33
C GLU A 505 -25.36 -22.34 24.83
N GLN A 506 -24.11 -22.66 24.48
CA GLN A 506 -22.95 -21.85 24.80
C GLN A 506 -23.00 -20.48 24.10
N TYR A 507 -23.30 -20.44 22.80
CA TYR A 507 -23.41 -19.18 22.07
C TYR A 507 -24.49 -18.28 22.66
N LYS A 508 -25.66 -18.84 22.97
CA LYS A 508 -26.74 -18.12 23.63
C LYS A 508 -26.31 -17.61 25.01
N SER A 509 -25.65 -18.44 25.81
CA SER A 509 -25.13 -18.06 27.14
C SER A 509 -24.14 -16.89 27.04
N VAL A 510 -23.18 -16.93 26.10
CA VAL A 510 -22.21 -15.85 25.89
C VAL A 510 -22.89 -14.58 25.37
N LEU A 511 -23.85 -14.71 24.46
CA LEU A 511 -24.60 -13.58 23.91
C LEU A 511 -25.43 -12.87 24.99
N GLU A 512 -26.13 -13.64 25.82
CA GLU A 512 -26.97 -13.19 26.94
C GLU A 512 -26.15 -12.84 28.19
N SER A 513 -24.89 -13.26 28.25
CA SER A 513 -24.03 -12.97 29.39
C SER A 513 -24.04 -11.46 29.62
N ALA A 514 -24.34 -11.07 30.86
CA ALA A 514 -24.15 -9.70 31.27
C ALA A 514 -22.72 -9.32 30.92
N THR A 515 -22.49 -8.05 30.60
CA THR A 515 -21.15 -7.58 30.25
C THR A 515 -20.10 -7.91 31.32
N GLY A 516 -20.50 -8.32 32.54
CA GLY A 516 -19.67 -9.17 33.42
C GLY A 516 -20.40 -9.85 34.59
N THR A 517 -19.62 -10.61 35.37
CA THR A 517 -19.92 -11.06 36.73
C THR A 517 -19.12 -10.22 37.74
N ALA A 518 -19.84 -9.52 38.63
CA ALA A 518 -19.46 -8.83 39.88
C ALA A 518 -18.12 -8.05 40.08
N THR A 519 -16.99 -8.27 39.37
CA THR A 519 -15.72 -7.56 39.70
C THR A 519 -14.76 -7.19 38.56
N ILE A 520 -14.65 -7.88 37.41
CA ILE A 520 -13.75 -7.49 36.28
C ILE A 520 -14.38 -7.92 34.93
N PHE A 521 -14.36 -7.05 33.90
CA PHE A 521 -15.08 -7.23 32.62
C PHE A 521 -14.16 -7.69 31.47
N ASP A 522 -14.37 -8.89 30.88
CA ASP A 522 -13.62 -9.40 29.72
C ASP A 522 -14.42 -9.32 28.40
N TYR A 523 -14.56 -8.10 27.85
CA TYR A 523 -15.25 -7.90 26.58
C TYR A 523 -14.50 -8.50 25.39
N ALA A 524 -13.17 -8.47 25.41
CA ALA A 524 -12.33 -9.05 24.37
C ALA A 524 -12.58 -10.57 24.27
N GLY A 525 -12.60 -11.25 25.42
CA GLY A 525 -12.92 -12.67 25.49
C GLY A 525 -14.32 -12.97 24.99
N ARG A 526 -15.32 -12.19 25.39
CA ARG A 526 -16.70 -12.36 24.91
C ARG A 526 -16.79 -12.33 23.38
N GLU A 527 -16.18 -11.34 22.73
CA GLU A 527 -16.22 -11.21 21.27
C GLU A 527 -15.46 -12.35 20.56
N LEU A 528 -14.36 -12.84 21.14
CA LEU A 528 -13.67 -14.03 20.62
C LEU A 528 -14.51 -15.29 20.77
N PHE A 529 -15.15 -15.51 21.93
CA PHE A 529 -16.06 -16.65 22.10
C PHE A 529 -17.25 -16.60 21.15
N LEU A 530 -17.91 -15.44 21.00
CA LEU A 530 -19.00 -15.29 20.04
C LEU A 530 -18.52 -15.65 18.64
N SER A 531 -17.47 -15.00 18.14
CA SER A 531 -16.99 -15.23 16.78
C SER A 531 -16.52 -16.67 16.54
N SER A 532 -15.82 -17.29 17.49
CA SER A 532 -15.39 -18.70 17.39
C SER A 532 -16.56 -19.68 17.45
N LEU A 533 -17.55 -19.45 18.32
CA LEU A 533 -18.73 -20.32 18.41
C LEU A 533 -19.55 -20.28 17.13
N GLU A 534 -19.68 -19.12 16.48
CA GLU A 534 -20.30 -19.02 15.15
C GLU A 534 -19.58 -19.93 14.15
N GLN A 535 -18.25 -19.85 14.07
CA GLN A 535 -17.49 -20.71 13.16
C GLN A 535 -17.66 -22.20 13.51
N LEU A 536 -17.59 -22.56 14.79
CA LEU A 536 -17.79 -23.94 15.24
C LEU A 536 -19.19 -24.47 14.92
N ILE A 537 -20.24 -23.66 15.05
CA ILE A 537 -21.62 -23.99 14.65
C ILE A 537 -21.66 -24.32 13.17
N ILE A 538 -21.12 -23.44 12.32
CA ILE A 538 -21.10 -23.60 10.86
C ILE A 538 -20.32 -24.86 10.48
N LEU A 539 -19.12 -25.05 11.03
CA LEU A 539 -18.27 -26.21 10.75
C LEU A 539 -18.94 -27.53 11.17
N THR A 540 -19.61 -27.54 12.32
CA THR A 540 -20.31 -28.71 12.87
C THR A 540 -21.53 -29.09 12.03
N VAL A 541 -22.29 -28.10 11.53
CA VAL A 541 -23.37 -28.32 10.55
C VAL A 541 -22.82 -28.77 9.19
N GLY A 542 -21.53 -28.53 8.93
CA GLY A 542 -20.91 -28.78 7.63
C GLY A 542 -21.22 -27.67 6.63
N GLY A 543 -21.43 -26.43 7.11
CA GLY A 543 -21.58 -25.23 6.30
C GLY A 543 -20.25 -24.66 5.77
N HIS A 544 -20.35 -23.62 4.93
CA HIS A 544 -19.22 -22.86 4.42
C HIS A 544 -18.81 -21.76 5.40
N SER A 545 -17.61 -21.91 5.97
CA SER A 545 -17.02 -20.96 6.91
C SER A 545 -16.21 -19.90 6.17
N TYR A 546 -16.71 -18.67 6.07
CA TYR A 546 -15.93 -17.53 5.60
C TYR A 546 -15.94 -16.38 6.61
N GLY A 547 -14.81 -15.69 6.73
CA GLY A 547 -14.77 -14.44 7.47
C GLY A 547 -13.60 -13.52 7.16
N SER A 548 -13.73 -12.26 7.56
CA SER A 548 -12.73 -11.22 7.34
C SER A 548 -12.71 -10.18 8.47
N CYS A 549 -11.57 -9.54 8.66
CA CYS A 549 -11.50 -8.18 9.18
C CYS A 549 -11.17 -7.23 8.02
N VAL A 550 -10.91 -5.93 8.26
CA VAL A 550 -10.58 -4.98 7.17
C VAL A 550 -9.48 -5.54 6.26
N SER A 551 -8.37 -6.02 6.85
CA SER A 551 -7.17 -6.54 6.17
C SER A 551 -7.14 -8.08 6.02
N GLY A 552 -8.01 -8.79 6.74
CA GLY A 552 -8.00 -10.26 6.82
C GLY A 552 -6.81 -10.88 7.57
N LYS A 553 -5.89 -10.09 8.14
CA LYS A 553 -4.66 -10.57 8.79
C LYS A 553 -4.56 -10.29 10.29
N ASP A 554 -5.39 -9.38 10.82
CA ASP A 554 -5.30 -8.93 12.22
C ASP A 554 -6.34 -9.62 13.10
N ARG A 555 -7.50 -8.99 13.35
CA ARG A 555 -8.60 -9.59 14.14
C ARG A 555 -9.02 -10.97 13.65
N LYS A 556 -8.98 -11.21 12.32
CA LYS A 556 -9.28 -12.53 11.75
C LYS A 556 -8.23 -13.59 12.11
N ALA A 557 -6.96 -13.22 12.27
CA ALA A 557 -5.96 -14.15 12.78
C ALA A 557 -6.23 -14.51 14.25
N ILE A 558 -6.60 -13.53 15.09
CA ILE A 558 -6.91 -13.78 16.50
C ILE A 558 -8.13 -14.70 16.64
N GLU A 559 -9.18 -14.51 15.83
CA GLU A 559 -10.32 -15.42 15.79
C GLU A 559 -9.89 -16.85 15.40
N ILE A 560 -9.06 -17.01 14.36
CA ILE A 560 -8.58 -18.33 13.94
C ILE A 560 -7.77 -19.00 15.06
N ILE A 561 -6.85 -18.28 15.72
CA ILE A 561 -6.09 -18.77 16.88
C ILE A 561 -7.02 -19.25 17.99
N HIS A 562 -8.03 -18.44 18.32
CA HIS A 562 -8.97 -18.74 19.39
C HIS A 562 -9.82 -19.97 19.04
N THR A 563 -10.33 -20.05 17.82
CA THR A 563 -11.10 -21.21 17.32
C THR A 563 -10.26 -22.48 17.28
N ASP A 564 -8.99 -22.41 16.83
CA ASP A 564 -8.04 -23.52 16.87
C ASP A 564 -7.84 -24.01 18.31
N ALA A 565 -7.62 -23.09 19.25
CA ALA A 565 -7.45 -23.43 20.66
C ALA A 565 -8.69 -24.12 21.22
N MET A 566 -9.91 -23.71 20.82
CA MET A 566 -11.15 -24.37 21.26
C MET A 566 -11.25 -25.81 20.73
N ILE A 567 -10.86 -26.04 19.48
CA ILE A 567 -10.82 -27.38 18.86
C ILE A 567 -9.81 -28.25 19.61
N LEU A 568 -8.59 -27.77 19.81
CA LEU A 568 -7.55 -28.50 20.53
C LEU A 568 -7.94 -28.79 21.98
N TYR A 569 -8.59 -27.84 22.65
CA TYR A 569 -9.08 -28.01 24.01
C TYR A 569 -10.10 -29.16 24.08
N LYS A 570 -11.04 -29.23 23.13
CA LYS A 570 -12.00 -30.33 23.05
C LYS A 570 -11.34 -31.67 22.81
N GLU A 571 -10.36 -31.73 21.91
CA GLU A 571 -9.62 -32.97 21.62
C GLU A 571 -8.85 -33.47 22.84
N LEU A 572 -8.30 -32.56 23.65
CA LEU A 572 -7.53 -32.90 24.86
C LEU A 572 -8.38 -33.24 26.08
N TYR A 573 -9.52 -32.58 26.24
CA TYR A 573 -10.28 -32.61 27.50
C TYR A 573 -11.72 -33.12 27.35
N GLY A 574 -12.14 -33.48 26.13
CA GLY A 574 -13.45 -34.07 25.83
C GLY A 574 -14.64 -33.10 25.86
N CYS A 575 -14.42 -31.82 26.18
CA CYS A 575 -15.46 -30.80 26.24
C CYS A 575 -14.96 -29.46 25.66
N TRP A 576 -15.88 -28.59 25.24
CA TRP A 576 -15.54 -27.24 24.80
C TRP A 576 -15.12 -26.37 26.01
N PRO A 577 -14.15 -25.46 25.86
CA PRO A 577 -13.92 -24.42 26.86
C PRO A 577 -15.11 -23.45 26.86
N VAL A 578 -15.40 -22.86 28.01
CA VAL A 578 -16.54 -21.95 28.22
C VAL A 578 -16.04 -20.56 28.65
N PHE A 579 -16.84 -19.54 28.36
CA PHE A 579 -16.49 -18.13 28.63
C PHE A 579 -16.56 -17.78 30.12
N ASP A 580 -17.52 -18.33 30.86
CA ASP A 580 -17.85 -18.00 32.25
C ASP A 580 -16.93 -18.65 33.30
N GLU A 581 -15.78 -19.16 32.87
CA GLU A 581 -14.78 -19.79 33.73
C GLU A 581 -13.88 -18.73 34.39
N LEU A 582 -13.69 -18.81 35.71
CA LEU A 582 -12.81 -17.88 36.43
C LEU A 582 -11.32 -18.10 36.08
N ASN A 583 -10.53 -17.01 36.03
CA ASN A 583 -9.14 -17.02 35.57
C ASN A 583 -8.20 -17.93 36.39
N ASP A 584 -8.50 -18.18 37.66
CA ASP A 584 -7.72 -19.05 38.55
C ASP A 584 -8.05 -20.55 38.39
N LYS A 585 -9.06 -20.88 37.57
CA LYS A 585 -9.50 -22.25 37.38
C LYS A 585 -8.62 -22.97 36.38
N LYS A 586 -8.39 -24.25 36.69
CA LYS A 586 -7.58 -25.17 35.89
C LYS A 586 -8.01 -25.21 34.41
N ASN A 587 -9.31 -25.13 34.14
CA ASN A 587 -9.85 -25.14 32.78
C ASN A 587 -9.43 -23.88 31.99
N ARG A 588 -9.58 -22.70 32.57
CA ARG A 588 -9.17 -21.44 31.94
C ARG A 588 -7.66 -21.40 31.69
N ILE A 589 -6.85 -21.80 32.68
CA ILE A 589 -5.37 -21.86 32.54
C ILE A 589 -4.96 -22.77 31.37
N ARG A 590 -5.60 -23.92 31.21
CA ARG A 590 -5.35 -24.85 30.09
C ARG A 590 -5.69 -24.22 28.74
N PHE A 591 -6.84 -23.56 28.65
CA PHE A 591 -7.25 -22.87 27.42
C PHE A 591 -6.31 -21.71 27.07
N VAL A 592 -5.98 -20.87 28.06
CA VAL A 592 -5.01 -19.77 27.92
C VAL A 592 -3.66 -20.28 27.44
N SER A 593 -3.19 -21.42 27.94
CA SER A 593 -1.95 -22.03 27.47
C SER A 593 -1.99 -22.38 25.99
N LEU A 594 -3.07 -23.02 25.51
CA LEU A 594 -3.23 -23.37 24.09
C LEU A 594 -3.24 -22.12 23.20
N VAL A 595 -4.00 -21.09 23.60
CA VAL A 595 -4.05 -19.81 22.87
C VAL A 595 -2.66 -19.17 22.82
N ALA A 596 -1.93 -19.14 23.93
CA ALA A 596 -0.58 -18.60 23.99
C ALA A 596 0.41 -19.40 23.13
N ASP A 597 0.32 -20.73 23.12
CA ASP A 597 1.18 -21.59 22.29
C ASP A 597 0.95 -21.35 20.79
N LEU A 598 -0.32 -21.26 20.36
CA LEU A 598 -0.67 -20.96 18.97
C LEU A 598 -0.29 -19.54 18.56
N TYR A 599 -0.48 -18.55 19.44
CA TYR A 599 -0.06 -17.18 19.18
C TYR A 599 1.47 -17.08 19.04
N MET A 600 2.20 -17.75 19.95
CA MET A 600 3.67 -17.76 19.97
C MET A 600 4.30 -18.67 18.91
N SER A 601 3.54 -19.56 18.26
CA SER A 601 3.98 -20.24 17.03
C SER A 601 4.27 -19.25 15.91
N ARG A 602 3.66 -18.05 15.98
CA ARG A 602 3.72 -16.96 15.00
C ARG A 602 3.26 -17.36 13.60
N HIS A 603 2.50 -18.43 13.47
CA HIS A 603 1.95 -18.86 12.18
C HIS A 603 1.19 -17.72 11.49
N HIS A 604 0.30 -17.05 12.22
CA HIS A 604 -0.49 -15.96 11.63
C HIS A 604 0.26 -14.63 11.50
N HIS A 605 1.29 -14.38 12.31
CA HIS A 605 2.19 -13.25 12.13
C HIS A 605 2.96 -13.39 10.81
N GLU A 606 3.46 -14.58 10.49
CA GLU A 606 4.11 -14.85 9.21
C GLU A 606 3.14 -14.75 8.03
N HIS A 607 1.91 -15.26 8.17
CA HIS A 607 0.85 -15.05 7.19
C HIS A 607 0.58 -13.55 6.97
N ALA A 608 0.57 -12.73 8.03
CA ALA A 608 0.46 -11.28 7.91
C ALA A 608 1.67 -10.68 7.16
N GLY A 609 2.90 -11.08 7.50
CA GLY A 609 4.13 -10.62 6.87
C GLY A 609 4.26 -10.98 5.39
N GLN A 610 3.61 -12.04 4.89
CA GLN A 610 3.54 -12.29 3.44
C GLN A 610 2.84 -11.17 2.65
N ASN A 611 2.03 -10.32 3.30
CA ASN A 611 1.38 -9.15 2.69
C ASN A 611 2.28 -7.91 2.63
N ALA A 612 3.33 -7.86 3.44
CA ALA A 612 4.36 -6.83 3.47
C ALA A 612 5.55 -7.45 4.23
N PRO A 613 6.52 -8.07 3.54
CA PRO A 613 7.61 -8.78 4.21
C PRO A 613 8.33 -7.87 5.19
N GLY A 614 8.59 -8.38 6.39
CA GLY A 614 9.09 -7.60 7.51
C GLY A 614 8.01 -7.02 8.43
N SER A 615 6.74 -7.20 8.08
CA SER A 615 5.59 -6.83 8.91
C SER A 615 4.93 -8.06 9.55
N GLU A 616 5.74 -8.99 10.04
CA GLU A 616 5.31 -10.22 10.72
C GLU A 616 4.80 -9.93 12.14
N GLY A 617 3.65 -9.28 12.23
CA GLY A 617 3.01 -8.85 13.47
C GLY A 617 1.49 -9.00 13.44
N ILE A 618 0.84 -8.78 14.57
CA ILE A 618 -0.62 -8.67 14.69
C ILE A 618 -0.96 -7.28 15.23
N LYS A 619 -1.93 -6.60 14.63
CA LYS A 619 -2.37 -5.26 15.04
C LYS A 619 -3.08 -5.28 16.41
N THR A 620 -2.63 -4.40 17.30
CA THR A 620 -3.19 -4.10 18.65
C THR A 620 -3.66 -5.35 19.44
N PRO A 621 -2.79 -6.35 19.68
CA PRO A 621 -3.18 -7.59 20.34
C PRO A 621 -3.58 -7.38 21.80
N ASP A 622 -2.97 -6.41 22.51
CA ASP A 622 -3.36 -5.99 23.87
C ASP A 622 -4.83 -5.53 23.97
N TRP A 623 -5.44 -5.14 22.86
CA TRP A 623 -6.85 -4.76 22.82
C TRP A 623 -7.75 -5.98 22.62
N TYR A 624 -7.43 -6.81 21.62
CA TYR A 624 -8.29 -7.89 21.17
C TYR A 624 -8.13 -9.20 21.93
N LEU A 625 -7.05 -9.37 22.69
CA LEU A 625 -6.85 -10.53 23.55
C LEU A 625 -7.38 -10.23 24.97
N PRO A 626 -8.00 -11.22 25.63
CA PRO A 626 -8.22 -11.20 27.07
C PRO A 626 -6.93 -10.92 27.84
N GLU A 627 -7.05 -10.22 28.97
CA GLU A 627 -5.91 -9.79 29.78
C GLU A 627 -5.05 -10.96 30.25
N ASP A 628 -5.65 -12.08 30.67
CA ASP A 628 -4.92 -13.26 31.14
C ASP A 628 -4.11 -13.95 30.03
N ILE A 629 -4.64 -13.99 28.80
CA ILE A 629 -3.91 -14.46 27.61
C ILE A 629 -2.75 -13.52 27.30
N ALA A 630 -2.99 -12.20 27.30
CA ALA A 630 -1.97 -11.21 27.02
C ALA A 630 -0.82 -11.26 28.05
N LEU A 631 -1.15 -11.38 29.34
CA LEU A 631 -0.18 -11.52 30.43
C LEU A 631 0.62 -12.82 30.34
N GLU A 632 -0.03 -13.95 30.01
CA GLU A 632 0.68 -15.23 29.84
C GLU A 632 1.69 -15.18 28.69
N ILE A 633 1.34 -14.54 27.56
CA ILE A 633 2.29 -14.35 26.44
C ILE A 633 3.48 -13.48 26.86
N LYS A 634 3.23 -12.31 27.49
CA LYS A 634 4.29 -11.41 27.99
C LYS A 634 5.22 -12.12 28.96
N LYS A 635 4.65 -12.89 29.88
CA LYS A 635 5.38 -13.71 30.86
C LYS A 635 6.21 -14.81 30.20
N ARG A 636 5.66 -15.55 29.22
CA ARG A 636 6.39 -16.62 28.50
C ARG A 636 7.54 -16.10 27.65
N LEU A 637 7.42 -14.87 27.15
CA LEU A 637 8.45 -14.17 26.38
C LEU A 637 9.45 -13.39 27.24
N ASP A 638 9.13 -13.20 28.53
CA ASP A 638 9.89 -12.35 29.45
C ASP A 638 10.07 -10.93 28.90
N ASN A 639 8.98 -10.37 28.36
CA ASN A 639 8.95 -9.05 27.73
C ASN A 639 7.55 -8.41 27.80
N GLU A 640 7.39 -7.40 28.66
CA GLU A 640 6.15 -6.61 28.78
C GLU A 640 5.75 -5.87 27.49
N ARG A 641 6.72 -5.62 26.60
CA ARG A 641 6.51 -4.95 25.31
C ARG A 641 6.19 -5.91 24.17
N ALA A 642 6.24 -7.23 24.37
CA ALA A 642 6.11 -8.22 23.28
C ALA A 642 4.88 -7.99 22.38
N LEU A 643 3.73 -7.71 22.97
CA LEU A 643 2.49 -7.46 22.24
C LEU A 643 2.47 -6.10 21.51
N LYS A 644 3.18 -5.10 22.04
CA LYS A 644 3.39 -3.81 21.36
C LYS A 644 4.42 -3.92 20.23
N GLU A 645 5.42 -4.77 20.39
CA GLU A 645 6.38 -5.12 19.34
C GLU A 645 5.67 -5.81 18.17
N ASP A 646 4.73 -6.73 18.44
CA ASP A 646 3.89 -7.32 17.41
C ASP A 646 3.03 -6.28 16.68
N ASP A 647 2.42 -5.34 17.40
CA ASP A 647 1.66 -4.25 16.78
C ASP A 647 2.56 -3.34 15.94
N ARG A 648 3.77 -3.05 16.42
CA ARG A 648 4.75 -2.23 15.70
C ARG A 648 5.12 -2.87 14.37
N ALA A 649 5.49 -4.15 14.37
CA ALA A 649 5.79 -4.88 13.15
C ALA A 649 4.57 -4.93 12.21
N ALA A 650 3.36 -5.14 12.73
CA ALA A 650 2.14 -5.14 11.92
C ALA A 650 1.89 -3.79 11.23
N THR A 651 2.19 -2.70 11.94
CA THR A 651 1.98 -1.31 11.52
C THR A 651 2.94 -0.88 10.41
N ASP A 652 4.14 -1.47 10.35
CA ASP A 652 5.15 -1.17 9.34
C ASP A 652 4.75 -1.59 7.92
N ASN A 653 3.60 -2.27 7.76
CA ASN A 653 3.12 -2.74 6.47
C ASN A 653 2.80 -1.60 5.51
N GLU A 654 2.32 -0.46 5.99
CA GLU A 654 2.10 0.75 5.19
C GLU A 654 3.33 1.65 5.30
N VAL A 655 3.93 2.05 4.18
CA VAL A 655 5.17 2.85 4.17
C VAL A 655 5.00 4.16 4.97
N LYS A 656 3.84 4.83 4.86
CA LYS A 656 3.53 6.03 5.66
C LYS A 656 3.55 5.78 7.17
N ASN A 657 3.23 4.56 7.61
CA ASN A 657 3.08 4.21 9.02
C ASN A 657 4.41 3.78 9.68
N ILE A 658 5.47 3.54 8.89
CA ILE A 658 6.84 3.38 9.41
C ILE A 658 7.26 4.62 10.22
N PHE A 659 6.69 5.79 9.92
CA PHE A 659 6.97 7.04 10.64
C PHE A 659 5.93 7.39 11.71
N ILE A 660 4.87 6.59 11.87
CA ILE A 660 3.87 6.76 12.93
C ILE A 660 4.39 6.07 14.18
N GLY A 661 4.47 6.77 15.32
CA GLY A 661 5.06 6.22 16.54
C GLY A 661 6.58 6.01 16.46
N GLY A 662 7.19 6.44 15.35
CA GLY A 662 8.63 6.43 15.14
C GLY A 662 9.35 7.60 15.80
N SER A 663 10.67 7.62 15.70
CA SER A 663 11.49 8.60 16.41
C SER A 663 11.42 10.02 15.82
N LYS A 664 11.13 10.15 14.51
CA LYS A 664 10.92 11.42 13.82
C LYS A 664 9.92 11.28 12.65
N LYS A 665 9.37 12.40 12.17
CA LYS A 665 8.59 12.43 10.92
C LYS A 665 9.51 12.34 9.71
N VAL A 666 9.00 11.86 8.57
CA VAL A 666 9.76 11.75 7.29
C VAL A 666 10.55 13.01 6.96
N LYS A 667 9.90 14.18 7.05
CA LYS A 667 10.50 15.48 6.70
C LYS A 667 11.74 15.85 7.54
N GLU A 668 11.91 15.23 8.70
CA GLU A 668 13.05 15.46 9.59
C GLU A 668 14.25 14.56 9.26
N TYR A 669 14.06 13.57 8.38
CA TYR A 669 15.10 12.69 7.84
C TYR A 669 15.61 13.11 6.46
N VAL A 670 14.77 13.80 5.69
CA VAL A 670 15.08 14.30 4.34
C VAL A 670 16.27 15.26 4.38
N LEU A 671 17.18 15.15 3.42
CA LEU A 671 18.35 16.02 3.33
C LEU A 671 17.97 17.46 2.93
N PRO A 672 18.81 18.46 3.26
CA PRO A 672 18.51 19.84 2.90
C PRO A 672 18.51 20.07 1.37
N LYS A 673 17.46 20.74 0.85
CA LYS A 673 17.35 21.25 -0.54
C LYS A 673 17.94 20.30 -1.60
N ASN A 674 19.06 20.68 -2.22
CA ASN A 674 19.66 20.00 -3.35
C ASN A 674 20.78 19.03 -2.95
N THR A 675 20.98 18.76 -1.65
CA THR A 675 22.07 17.91 -1.16
C THR A 675 22.04 16.52 -1.80
N LEU A 676 20.88 15.86 -1.84
CA LEU A 676 20.75 14.55 -2.48
C LEU A 676 21.05 14.65 -3.99
N LEU A 677 20.50 15.65 -4.66
CA LEU A 677 20.72 15.84 -6.10
C LEU A 677 22.20 16.05 -6.43
N CYS A 678 22.91 16.91 -5.69
CA CYS A 678 24.35 17.13 -5.85
C CYS A 678 25.15 15.85 -5.62
N ARG A 679 24.76 15.02 -4.65
CA ARG A 679 25.39 13.73 -4.38
C ARG A 679 25.26 12.78 -5.56
N LEU A 680 24.04 12.65 -6.10
CA LEU A 680 23.76 11.75 -7.22
C LEU A 680 24.50 12.18 -8.48
N VAL A 681 24.50 13.48 -8.80
CA VAL A 681 25.24 14.02 -9.96
C VAL A 681 26.75 13.80 -9.83
N ALA A 682 27.32 14.06 -8.65
CA ALA A 682 28.75 13.80 -8.41
C ALA A 682 29.10 12.31 -8.53
N ARG A 683 28.21 11.41 -8.08
CA ARG A 683 28.36 9.96 -8.24
C ARG A 683 28.30 9.54 -9.71
N GLN A 684 27.32 10.04 -10.45
CA GLN A 684 27.16 9.76 -11.88
C GLN A 684 28.37 10.22 -12.71
N LEU A 685 28.96 11.38 -12.37
CA LEU A 685 30.23 11.82 -12.97
C LEU A 685 31.35 10.81 -12.71
N GLY A 686 31.33 10.17 -11.54
CA GLY A 686 32.33 9.20 -11.12
C GLY A 686 33.68 9.84 -10.82
N LYS A 687 34.60 9.01 -10.32
CA LYS A 687 35.91 9.46 -9.84
C LYS A 687 36.75 10.12 -10.95
N THR A 688 36.76 9.54 -12.15
CA THR A 688 37.59 10.02 -13.26
C THR A 688 37.20 11.43 -13.69
N ASN A 689 35.92 11.69 -13.92
CA ASN A 689 35.48 13.02 -14.36
C ASN A 689 35.55 14.04 -13.23
N CYS A 690 35.20 13.66 -11.99
CA CYS A 690 35.38 14.55 -10.84
C CYS A 690 36.85 14.96 -10.66
N ASN A 691 37.82 14.07 -10.90
CA ASN A 691 39.25 14.43 -10.86
C ASN A 691 39.60 15.45 -11.95
N ARG A 692 39.18 15.21 -13.21
CA ARG A 692 39.45 16.12 -14.34
C ARG A 692 38.87 17.51 -14.10
N LEU A 693 37.62 17.57 -13.64
CA LEU A 693 36.96 18.82 -13.29
C LEU A 693 37.69 19.50 -12.10
N TYR A 694 38.13 18.72 -11.11
CA TYR A 694 38.82 19.25 -9.92
C TYR A 694 40.12 19.92 -10.31
N ASP A 695 40.94 19.24 -11.10
CA ASP A 695 42.27 19.71 -11.48
C ASP A 695 42.18 20.99 -12.32
N SER A 696 41.25 21.02 -13.28
CA SER A 696 41.01 22.20 -14.11
C SER A 696 40.45 23.37 -13.30
N LEU A 697 39.46 23.13 -12.43
CA LEU A 697 38.91 24.16 -11.55
C LEU A 697 39.94 24.68 -10.55
N HIS A 698 40.80 23.80 -10.02
CA HIS A 698 41.83 24.17 -9.06
C HIS A 698 42.81 25.17 -9.66
N LEU A 699 43.24 24.94 -10.91
CA LEU A 699 44.08 25.89 -11.62
C LEU A 699 43.36 27.22 -11.83
N LEU A 700 42.13 27.19 -12.33
CA LEU A 700 41.37 28.39 -12.63
C LEU A 700 41.06 29.22 -11.37
N ILE A 701 40.61 28.59 -10.29
CA ILE A 701 40.13 29.30 -9.09
C ILE A 701 41.26 29.97 -8.29
N ASN A 702 42.50 29.53 -8.48
CA ASN A 702 43.68 30.18 -7.90
C ASN A 702 44.02 31.52 -8.61
N GLU A 703 43.52 31.75 -9.83
CA GLU A 703 43.63 33.04 -10.54
C GLU A 703 42.53 34.01 -10.07
N LYS A 704 42.64 34.45 -8.82
CA LYS A 704 41.63 35.25 -8.12
C LYS A 704 41.18 36.51 -8.87
N SER A 705 42.05 37.12 -9.68
CA SER A 705 41.74 38.29 -10.49
C SER A 705 40.59 38.05 -11.48
N LEU A 706 40.47 36.85 -12.05
CA LEU A 706 39.44 36.50 -13.04
C LEU A 706 38.00 36.50 -12.50
N PHE A 707 37.85 36.42 -11.18
CA PHE A 707 36.54 36.38 -10.52
C PHE A 707 36.12 37.75 -9.98
N THR A 708 36.93 38.78 -10.23
CA THR A 708 36.66 40.13 -9.78
C THR A 708 35.60 40.76 -10.70
N PRO A 709 34.40 41.11 -10.19
CA PRO A 709 33.31 41.63 -11.02
C PRO A 709 33.73 42.82 -11.90
N VAL A 710 33.17 42.88 -13.12
CA VAL A 710 33.42 43.99 -14.04
C VAL A 710 32.70 45.24 -13.48
N PRO A 711 33.39 46.39 -13.34
CA PRO A 711 32.71 47.62 -12.95
C PRO A 711 31.73 48.02 -14.07
N VAL A 712 30.44 47.80 -13.82
CA VAL A 712 29.37 48.27 -14.71
C VAL A 712 29.44 49.80 -14.70
N GLY A 713 29.55 50.43 -15.87
CA GLY A 713 29.57 51.90 -16.00
C GLY A 713 28.44 52.53 -15.18
N ASP A 714 28.79 53.49 -14.33
CA ASP A 714 28.00 54.08 -13.25
C ASP A 714 27.72 53.20 -12.00
N SER A 715 28.76 52.55 -11.47
CA SER A 715 28.76 51.95 -10.12
C SER A 715 28.42 52.93 -8.98
N ASN A 716 28.43 54.25 -9.24
CA ASN A 716 27.95 55.29 -8.33
C ASN A 716 26.42 55.28 -8.10
N GLY A 717 25.62 54.55 -8.90
CA GLY A 717 24.16 54.50 -8.78
C GLY A 717 23.57 53.30 -8.01
N ARG A 718 24.33 52.21 -7.85
CA ARG A 718 23.79 50.93 -7.30
C ARG A 718 23.96 50.78 -5.79
N TRP A 719 24.94 51.47 -5.20
CA TRP A 719 25.27 51.38 -3.79
C TRP A 719 25.02 52.72 -3.11
N SER A 720 23.91 52.85 -2.38
CA SER A 720 23.56 54.07 -1.64
C SER A 720 24.18 54.13 -0.23
N VAL A 721 24.71 53.00 0.26
CA VAL A 721 25.29 52.86 1.61
C VAL A 721 26.65 52.20 1.52
N LYS A 722 27.69 52.92 1.93
CA LYS A 722 29.09 52.46 1.93
C LYS A 722 29.35 51.18 2.74
N PHE A 723 28.43 50.79 3.63
CA PHE A 723 28.52 49.55 4.39
C PHE A 723 28.45 48.29 3.50
N PHE A 724 27.78 48.38 2.35
CA PHE A 724 27.76 47.30 1.36
C PHE A 724 28.90 47.41 0.33
N SER A 725 29.74 48.45 0.43
CA SER A 725 30.93 48.65 -0.43
C SER A 725 32.27 48.59 0.32
N GLU A 726 32.33 48.79 1.64
CA GLU A 726 33.59 48.85 2.39
C GLU A 726 33.42 48.49 3.88
N THR A 727 34.33 47.68 4.42
CA THR A 727 34.82 47.91 5.78
C THR A 727 36.04 48.86 5.74
N VAL A 728 35.72 50.16 5.79
CA VAL A 728 36.42 51.33 6.41
C VAL A 728 37.78 51.83 5.83
N PRO A 729 38.01 53.17 5.74
CA PRO A 729 38.84 53.81 4.72
C PRO A 729 40.12 54.51 5.25
N ILE A 730 41.10 54.74 4.35
CA ILE A 730 41.61 56.08 3.92
C ILE A 730 42.93 55.95 3.12
N LYS A 731 42.88 56.51 1.90
CA LYS A 731 43.96 57.09 1.05
C LYS A 731 45.20 56.22 0.80
N TYR A 732 45.20 55.57 -0.37
CA TYR A 732 46.19 55.66 -1.46
C TYR A 732 46.06 54.36 -2.30
N PHE A 733 45.50 54.48 -3.51
CA PHE A 733 45.41 53.48 -4.59
C PHE A 733 44.56 52.19 -4.40
N SER A 734 43.68 51.96 -5.40
CA SER A 734 42.91 50.74 -5.76
C SER A 734 41.98 50.10 -4.70
N GLU A 735 40.67 50.28 -4.90
CA GLU A 735 39.58 49.62 -4.14
C GLU A 735 39.61 48.08 -4.31
N PRO A 736 39.40 47.25 -3.27
CA PRO A 736 39.32 45.82 -3.44
C PRO A 736 37.90 45.43 -3.88
N VAL A 737 37.72 45.26 -5.18
CA VAL A 737 36.55 44.58 -5.74
C VAL A 737 36.56 43.14 -5.19
N THR A 738 35.59 42.79 -4.35
CA THR A 738 35.61 41.53 -3.60
C THR A 738 35.10 40.36 -4.45
N ILE A 739 35.89 39.28 -4.46
CA ILE A 739 35.54 37.98 -5.07
C ILE A 739 34.16 37.51 -4.58
N PRO A 740 33.28 37.02 -5.47
CA PRO A 740 31.98 36.48 -5.08
C PRO A 740 32.09 35.44 -3.98
N ASP A 741 31.21 35.53 -2.97
CA ASP A 741 31.22 34.66 -1.79
C ASP A 741 31.20 33.16 -2.16
N GLY A 742 30.43 32.75 -3.17
CA GLY A 742 30.42 31.36 -3.62
C GLY A 742 31.78 30.88 -4.17
N ILE A 743 32.53 31.74 -4.88
CA ILE A 743 33.89 31.40 -5.34
C ILE A 743 34.84 31.29 -4.16
N LYS A 744 34.71 32.18 -3.17
CA LYS A 744 35.49 32.10 -1.92
C LYS A 744 35.22 30.79 -1.17
N GLN A 745 33.96 30.39 -1.05
CA GLN A 745 33.60 29.12 -0.41
C GLN A 745 34.17 27.90 -1.15
N ILE A 746 34.14 27.89 -2.49
CA ILE A 746 34.77 26.83 -3.30
C ILE A 746 36.28 26.81 -3.08
N PHE A 747 36.92 27.97 -3.08
CA PHE A 747 38.36 28.11 -2.80
C PHE A 747 38.72 27.55 -1.41
N ASP A 748 37.99 27.95 -0.36
CA ASP A 748 38.21 27.49 1.00
C ASP A 748 38.00 25.96 1.12
N LEU A 749 37.02 25.41 0.41
CA LEU A 749 36.77 23.97 0.35
C LEU A 749 37.93 23.20 -0.29
N MET A 750 38.55 23.75 -1.34
CA MET A 750 39.67 23.14 -2.06
C MET A 750 40.99 23.21 -1.29
N LEU A 751 41.18 24.24 -0.46
CA LEU A 751 42.33 24.37 0.44
C LEU A 751 42.22 23.51 1.70
N SER A 752 40.99 23.17 2.13
CA SER A 752 40.79 22.49 3.40
C SER A 752 41.30 21.04 3.38
N PRO A 753 42.25 20.68 4.28
CA PRO A 753 42.72 19.30 4.41
C PRO A 753 41.66 18.36 5.02
N THR A 754 40.59 18.90 5.61
CA THR A 754 39.48 18.12 6.20
C THR A 754 38.39 17.78 5.17
N SER A 755 38.48 18.30 3.94
CA SER A 755 37.54 18.00 2.85
C SER A 755 37.67 16.59 2.26
N GLY A 756 38.57 15.75 2.79
CA GLY A 756 38.86 14.40 2.29
C GLY A 756 39.72 14.39 1.02
N LYS A 757 40.18 13.21 0.57
CA LYS A 757 40.93 13.01 -0.70
C LYS A 757 40.03 12.61 -1.87
N ASP A 758 38.74 12.39 -1.61
CA ASP A 758 37.80 11.96 -2.63
C ASP A 758 37.19 13.17 -3.34
N ASN A 759 37.56 13.34 -4.61
CA ASN A 759 37.06 14.44 -5.42
C ASN A 759 35.56 14.32 -5.75
N VAL A 760 34.95 13.13 -5.63
CA VAL A 760 33.50 12.96 -5.76
C VAL A 760 32.79 13.73 -4.63
N VAL A 761 33.21 13.54 -3.38
CA VAL A 761 32.65 14.24 -2.21
C VAL A 761 32.92 15.74 -2.28
N ARG A 762 34.10 16.14 -2.80
CA ARG A 762 34.39 17.57 -3.01
C ARG A 762 33.46 18.18 -4.05
N PHE A 763 33.21 17.51 -5.17
CA PHE A 763 32.27 18.02 -6.17
C PHE A 763 30.83 18.04 -5.68
N GLU A 764 30.38 17.07 -4.88
CA GLU A 764 29.08 17.16 -4.20
C GLU A 764 28.95 18.50 -3.46
N LYS A 765 29.96 18.88 -2.67
CA LYS A 765 29.95 20.13 -1.90
C LYS A 765 30.10 21.38 -2.79
N ILE A 766 30.93 21.33 -3.83
CA ILE A 766 31.06 22.42 -4.81
C ILE A 766 29.71 22.69 -5.48
N PHE A 767 29.02 21.64 -5.91
CA PHE A 767 27.69 21.77 -6.50
C PHE A 767 26.67 22.36 -5.54
N GLN A 768 26.69 21.97 -4.25
CA GLN A 768 25.82 22.58 -3.25
C GLN A 768 26.04 24.10 -3.16
N ILE A 769 27.30 24.55 -3.10
CA ILE A 769 27.64 25.97 -3.06
C ILE A 769 27.10 26.69 -4.30
N ILE A 770 27.25 26.09 -5.48
CA ILE A 770 26.86 26.68 -6.77
C ILE A 770 25.34 26.75 -6.93
N LEU A 771 24.59 25.73 -6.52
CA LEU A 771 23.13 25.72 -6.61
C LEU A 771 22.45 26.71 -5.66
N GLU A 772 23.14 27.22 -4.65
CA GLU A 772 22.66 28.32 -3.82
C GLU A 772 22.82 29.71 -4.48
N ARG A 773 23.59 29.80 -5.57
CA ARG A 773 23.86 31.08 -6.24
C ARG A 773 22.73 31.41 -7.23
N PRO A 774 22.39 32.70 -7.44
CA PRO A 774 21.39 33.11 -8.45
C PRO A 774 21.75 32.61 -9.85
N GLU A 775 20.76 32.25 -10.66
CA GLU A 775 20.99 31.72 -12.02
C GLU A 775 21.74 32.73 -12.88
N SER A 776 21.24 33.96 -12.99
CA SER A 776 21.86 35.07 -13.70
C SER A 776 22.26 36.21 -12.77
N ASP A 777 23.37 36.86 -13.09
CA ASP A 777 23.81 38.12 -12.50
C ASP A 777 24.80 38.77 -13.47
N GLU A 778 24.37 39.86 -14.10
CA GLU A 778 25.11 40.56 -15.14
C GLU A 778 26.42 41.20 -14.63
N SER A 779 26.59 41.32 -13.31
CA SER A 779 27.82 41.86 -12.72
C SER A 779 28.96 40.83 -12.66
N ARG A 780 28.67 39.54 -12.88
CA ARG A 780 29.66 38.47 -12.80
C ARG A 780 30.67 38.54 -13.93
N ALA A 781 31.93 38.30 -13.59
CA ALA A 781 32.99 38.10 -14.56
C ALA A 781 32.76 36.83 -15.40
N GLU A 782 33.39 36.77 -16.58
CA GLU A 782 33.31 35.63 -17.50
C GLU A 782 33.66 34.30 -16.82
N ALA A 783 34.74 34.25 -16.04
CA ALA A 783 35.15 33.05 -15.31
C ALA A 783 34.13 32.63 -14.24
N THR A 784 33.50 33.58 -13.55
CA THR A 784 32.42 33.27 -12.59
C THR A 784 31.21 32.66 -13.29
N ASN A 785 30.81 33.23 -14.44
CA ASN A 785 29.71 32.70 -15.23
C ASN A 785 30.03 31.32 -15.82
N SER A 786 31.27 31.09 -16.25
CA SER A 786 31.74 29.78 -16.71
C SER A 786 31.66 28.73 -15.60
N VAL A 787 32.24 29.01 -14.43
CA VAL A 787 32.24 28.06 -13.30
C VAL A 787 30.82 27.74 -12.83
N TYR A 788 29.97 28.75 -12.63
CA TYR A 788 28.60 28.52 -12.18
C TYR A 788 27.70 27.93 -13.27
N GLY A 789 27.84 28.40 -14.51
CA GLY A 789 27.04 27.95 -15.66
C GLY A 789 27.30 26.48 -15.97
N ARG A 790 28.56 26.11 -16.21
CA ARG A 790 28.95 24.74 -16.55
C ARG A 790 28.58 23.74 -15.46
N ALA A 791 28.81 24.11 -14.20
CA ALA A 791 28.41 23.27 -13.08
C ALA A 791 26.89 23.06 -13.02
N ARG A 792 26.08 24.10 -13.31
CA ARG A 792 24.61 23.99 -13.35
C ARG A 792 24.11 23.19 -14.54
N ASP A 793 24.84 23.16 -15.64
CA ASP A 793 24.40 22.41 -16.81
C ASP A 793 24.32 20.90 -16.52
N PHE A 794 25.13 20.35 -15.61
CA PHE A 794 25.01 18.96 -15.16
C PHE A 794 23.68 18.63 -14.43
N PHE A 795 22.86 19.63 -14.11
CA PHE A 795 21.58 19.50 -13.44
C PHE A 795 20.38 19.71 -14.39
N LYS A 796 20.61 19.68 -15.70
CA LYS A 796 19.58 19.88 -16.72
C LYS A 796 19.50 18.67 -17.65
N PRO A 797 18.30 18.33 -18.16
CA PRO A 797 18.17 17.38 -19.26
C PRO A 797 18.81 17.96 -20.52
N HIS A 798 19.62 17.15 -21.21
CA HIS A 798 20.22 17.47 -22.51
C HIS A 798 19.79 16.41 -23.52
N ASP A 799 19.43 16.84 -24.73
CA ASP A 799 18.83 15.95 -25.73
C ASP A 799 19.86 14.97 -26.35
N ASP A 800 21.17 15.27 -26.30
CA ASP A 800 22.22 14.47 -26.99
C ASP A 800 23.59 14.39 -26.27
N ALA A 801 23.82 15.07 -25.15
CA ALA A 801 25.16 15.17 -24.53
C ALA A 801 25.31 14.24 -23.30
N ASP A 802 26.24 13.28 -23.36
CA ASP A 802 26.69 12.53 -22.20
C ASP A 802 27.51 13.43 -21.25
N PHE A 803 27.47 13.12 -19.95
CA PHE A 803 28.23 13.84 -18.92
C PHE A 803 29.73 13.91 -19.26
N THR A 804 30.27 12.90 -19.93
CA THR A 804 31.66 12.88 -20.38
C THR A 804 31.98 14.01 -21.37
N GLU A 805 31.09 14.25 -22.35
CA GLU A 805 31.27 15.31 -23.35
C GLU A 805 31.14 16.69 -22.69
N MET A 806 30.22 16.84 -21.74
CA MET A 806 30.07 18.06 -20.96
C MET A 806 31.30 18.36 -20.11
N VAL A 807 31.92 17.32 -19.52
CA VAL A 807 33.18 17.44 -18.78
C VAL A 807 34.29 17.91 -19.70
N GLU A 808 34.41 17.35 -20.91
CA GLU A 808 35.42 17.77 -21.89
C GLU A 808 35.30 19.24 -22.25
N LYS A 809 34.10 19.68 -22.62
CA LYS A 809 33.81 21.10 -22.92
C LYS A 809 34.13 22.00 -21.73
N THR A 810 33.77 21.58 -20.53
CA THR A 810 34.01 22.34 -19.29
C THR A 810 35.50 22.47 -18.99
N VAL A 811 36.24 21.37 -19.07
CA VAL A 811 37.69 21.34 -18.83
C VAL A 811 38.44 22.17 -19.87
N GLU A 812 38.06 22.09 -21.15
CA GLU A 812 38.65 22.89 -22.21
C GLU A 812 38.43 24.39 -21.97
N GLU A 813 37.20 24.81 -21.66
CA GLU A 813 36.87 26.20 -21.40
C GLU A 813 37.63 26.75 -20.18
N TRP A 814 37.63 26.02 -19.06
CA TRP A 814 38.34 26.43 -17.85
C TRP A 814 39.85 26.49 -18.05
N SER A 815 40.42 25.54 -18.79
CA SER A 815 41.85 25.53 -19.11
C SER A 815 42.24 26.70 -20.03
N ASN A 816 41.37 27.05 -20.99
CA ASN A 816 41.57 28.20 -21.87
C ASN A 816 41.50 29.54 -21.11
N LEU A 817 40.54 29.69 -20.18
CA LEU A 817 40.46 30.87 -19.31
C LEU A 817 41.72 31.01 -18.43
N PHE A 818 42.20 29.91 -17.86
CA PHE A 818 43.44 29.88 -17.09
C PHE A 818 44.65 30.26 -17.94
N ALA A 819 44.81 29.67 -19.13
CA ALA A 819 45.92 29.97 -20.04
C ALA A 819 45.95 31.44 -20.45
N LYS A 820 44.81 32.01 -20.87
CA LYS A 820 44.67 33.43 -21.21
C LYS A 820 45.05 34.37 -20.05
N SER A 821 44.68 34.01 -18.82
CA SER A 821 45.06 34.76 -17.62
C SER A 821 46.57 34.75 -17.39
N LYS A 822 47.21 33.59 -17.53
CA LYS A 822 48.66 33.46 -17.37
C LYS A 822 49.44 34.21 -18.44
N GLU A 823 49.02 34.12 -19.70
CA GLU A 823 49.62 34.88 -20.80
C GLU A 823 49.49 36.39 -20.57
N SER A 824 48.31 36.86 -20.17
CA SER A 824 48.08 38.28 -19.87
C SER A 824 48.95 38.78 -18.73
N HIS A 825 49.08 38.01 -17.65
CA HIS A 825 49.94 38.35 -16.51
C HIS A 825 51.43 38.38 -16.87
N LEU A 826 51.89 37.46 -17.73
CA LEU A 826 53.26 37.42 -18.25
C LEU A 826 53.55 38.60 -19.19
N CYS A 827 52.59 38.99 -20.04
CA CYS A 827 52.71 40.17 -20.89
C CYS A 827 52.77 41.48 -20.06
N GLU A 828 51.96 41.61 -19.01
CA GLU A 828 52.01 42.77 -18.11
C GLU A 828 53.30 42.84 -17.29
N THR A 829 53.83 41.70 -16.82
CA THR A 829 55.12 41.66 -16.10
C THR A 829 56.32 41.88 -17.02
N CYS A 830 56.25 41.50 -18.30
CA CYS A 830 57.27 41.84 -19.31
C CYS A 830 57.22 43.31 -19.76
N LEU A 831 56.12 44.04 -19.54
CA LEU A 831 55.98 45.48 -19.81
C LEU A 831 56.40 46.36 -18.62
N HIS A 832 56.57 45.75 -17.42
CA HIS A 832 56.93 46.44 -16.18
C HIS A 832 58.33 46.09 -15.63
N ASN A 833 59.04 45.15 -16.27
CA ASN A 833 60.50 44.99 -16.17
C ASN A 833 61.19 45.68 -17.35
#